data_AF-V4HGJ8-F1
#
_entry.id   AF-V4HGJ8-F1
#
_cell.length_a   1.000
_cell.length_b   1.000
_cell.length_c   1.000
_cell.angle_alpha   90.00
_cell.angle_beta   90.00
_cell.angle_gamma   90.00
#
_symmetry.space_group_name_H-M   'P 1'
#
loop_
_entity.id
_entity.type
_entity.pdbx_description
1 polymer ?
#
loop_
_entity_poly.entity_id
_entity_poly.type
_entity_poly.pdbx_seq_one_letter_code
_entity_poly.pdbx_strand_id
1 'polypeptide(L)'
;MRDDVLDRWVEQPPVGPNIQYLRDAERAAALDRLEGGGRVLDVASEANVTRGVDAREVVRVDFSPAAADRAAGTLGDAVDRYEAIDPDDPALPFDDGAFDAAVSVGPYDWRFLDVAGLTAEVGRVLDSGGRFVLTLPTTRSPYAVTGRDRCRYFDPAAAADLLSPGWELAGADQLFQYPYPLHHLINTLPDRLQEPFVAWAERASDYCSRADAWSLASYLVVDARPLPYADSLDAALDALFRPAERDGFWDEREGTFARGLEYDVRGDGTDPTALDLAWSRDGGVEWRYGPFALMGAVQWRTSTLGSDAYDARLRECLDFFAARLADGTVDSEMPSYGVGPLVDAFARAGGHDAFADGRLDTARELAGLAAETVEFDHAEDALVLYGWATLYDCDPRATPDGDLRTRVDDALFAVADRLTPEGFLAFDNHTTRRHQNQMYALWGLCRAVEATGADGYLDVAETVLDTTLDRRMRPDGAFLWEDVPRRARLKGEAATALGYWPEYWEYLFECHQTFFVNAVAAYYAAGGEGRYDQAVGRAMAWVYGDNPLETDLVAASGIGVPLRQTTLDGRVGAPDQSFKGAYEVGSWVMALTALLDPAGPFDPTPAVHASRDEGSRARDAWLPRGPVDRLVDLLG
;
A
#
# COMPACT_ATOMS: atom_id res chain seq x y z
N MET A 1 20.01 31.39 -5.78
CA MET A 1 18.95 31.28 -4.74
C MET A 1 18.80 29.85 -4.25
N ARG A 2 18.53 28.85 -5.12
CA ARG A 2 18.51 27.41 -4.76
C ARG A 2 19.86 26.95 -4.18
N ASP A 3 20.95 27.13 -4.93
CA ASP A 3 22.29 26.77 -4.45
C ASP A 3 22.70 27.50 -3.17
N ASP A 4 22.31 28.77 -3.01
CA ASP A 4 22.57 29.52 -1.77
C ASP A 4 21.78 28.99 -0.57
N VAL A 5 20.62 28.37 -0.79
CA VAL A 5 19.85 27.70 0.28
C VAL A 5 20.52 26.38 0.65
N LEU A 6 20.87 25.57 -0.35
CA LEU A 6 21.56 24.29 -0.16
C LEU A 6 22.90 24.48 0.55
N ASP A 7 23.73 25.41 0.08
CA ASP A 7 25.03 25.72 0.66
C ASP A 7 24.91 26.21 2.12
N ARG A 8 23.93 27.06 2.43
CA ARG A 8 23.69 27.53 3.80
C ARG A 8 23.08 26.46 4.71
N TRP A 9 22.44 25.44 4.17
CA TRP A 9 21.82 24.39 4.96
C TRP A 9 22.86 23.46 5.60
N VAL A 10 23.95 23.17 4.87
CA VAL A 10 25.05 22.31 5.33
C VAL A 10 25.55 22.68 6.72
N GLU A 11 25.72 23.99 6.97
CA GLU A 11 26.17 24.49 8.26
C GLU A 11 25.35 25.71 8.67
N GLN A 12 24.53 25.54 9.71
CA GLN A 12 23.68 26.59 10.20
C GLN A 12 24.39 27.44 11.27
N PRO A 13 24.27 28.78 11.21
CA PRO A 13 24.88 29.63 12.22
C PRO A 13 24.21 29.44 13.60
N PRO A 14 24.94 29.74 14.70
CA PRO A 14 24.36 29.78 16.04
C PRO A 14 23.16 30.73 16.12
N VAL A 15 22.16 30.35 16.89
CA VAL A 15 20.90 31.09 17.09
C VAL A 15 20.55 31.15 18.58
N GLY A 16 19.56 31.96 18.94
CA GLY A 16 19.09 32.05 20.33
C GLY A 16 18.48 30.74 20.84
N PRO A 17 18.45 30.52 22.17
CA PRO A 17 18.05 29.25 22.78
C PRO A 17 16.73 28.65 22.27
N ASN A 18 15.70 29.47 22.05
CA ASN A 18 14.38 28.98 21.63
C ASN A 18 14.37 28.36 20.21
N ILE A 19 15.20 28.88 19.29
CA ILE A 19 15.38 28.29 17.95
C ILE A 19 16.34 27.10 18.04
N GLN A 20 17.41 27.22 18.83
CA GLN A 20 18.41 26.16 18.97
C GLN A 20 17.79 24.89 19.56
N TYR A 21 16.88 25.02 20.53
CA TYR A 21 16.13 23.90 21.08
C TYR A 21 15.46 23.03 20.00
N LEU A 22 14.77 23.64 19.03
CA LEU A 22 14.12 22.85 17.97
C LEU A 22 15.13 22.02 17.19
N ARG A 23 16.25 22.65 16.79
CA ARG A 23 17.32 21.97 16.04
C ARG A 23 17.93 20.83 16.84
N ASP A 24 18.16 21.06 18.13
CA ASP A 24 18.73 20.05 19.03
C ASP A 24 17.74 18.90 19.27
N ALA A 25 16.44 19.19 19.39
CA ALA A 25 15.39 18.20 19.56
C ALA A 25 15.18 17.36 18.30
N GLU A 26 15.12 17.99 17.12
CA GLU A 26 15.06 17.28 15.82
C GLU A 26 16.25 16.34 15.66
N ARG A 27 17.47 16.84 15.89
CA ARG A 27 18.69 16.03 15.82
C ARG A 27 18.65 14.88 16.81
N ALA A 28 18.34 15.15 18.08
CA ALA A 28 18.35 14.13 19.12
C ALA A 28 17.34 13.01 18.82
N ALA A 29 16.11 13.37 18.46
CA ALA A 29 15.07 12.41 18.09
C ALA A 29 15.42 11.61 16.83
N ALA A 30 16.01 12.24 15.82
CA ALA A 30 16.42 11.55 14.61
C ALA A 30 17.54 10.53 14.86
N LEU A 31 18.56 10.92 15.65
CA LEU A 31 19.68 10.04 15.98
C LEU A 31 19.28 8.90 16.93
N ASP A 32 18.37 9.15 17.87
CA ASP A 32 17.82 8.11 18.76
C ASP A 32 17.07 7.04 17.96
N ARG A 33 16.28 7.47 16.97
CA ARG A 33 15.53 6.57 16.08
C ARG A 33 16.37 5.82 15.07
N LEU A 34 17.47 6.39 14.59
CA LEU A 34 18.23 5.77 13.50
C LEU A 34 18.75 4.39 13.90
N GLU A 35 19.03 4.18 15.19
CA GLU A 35 19.73 3.03 15.77
C GLU A 35 21.14 2.86 15.17
N GLY A 36 22.14 2.54 16.00
CA GLY A 36 23.54 2.52 15.58
C GLY A 36 23.97 1.21 14.92
N GLY A 37 24.97 1.29 14.05
CA GLY A 37 25.74 0.14 13.56
C GLY A 37 25.29 -0.39 12.20
N GLY A 38 25.85 0.16 11.12
CA GLY A 38 25.62 -0.31 9.75
C GLY A 38 26.24 0.62 8.71
N ARG A 39 25.73 0.56 7.48
CA ARG A 39 25.94 1.52 6.39
C ARG A 39 24.77 2.50 6.39
N VAL A 40 25.05 3.78 6.62
CA VAL A 40 24.03 4.82 6.70
C VAL A 40 24.15 5.79 5.52
N LEU A 41 23.01 6.07 4.89
CA LEU A 41 22.86 7.16 3.94
C LEU A 41 22.36 8.43 4.65
N ASP A 42 23.17 9.47 4.71
CA ASP A 42 22.72 10.82 5.08
C ASP A 42 22.28 11.60 3.84
N VAL A 43 20.99 11.95 3.79
CA VAL A 43 20.39 12.74 2.72
C VAL A 43 20.35 14.20 3.15
N ALA A 44 21.43 14.91 2.84
CA ALA A 44 21.60 16.36 2.99
C ALA A 44 21.20 16.94 4.36
N SER A 45 21.37 16.20 5.46
CA SER A 45 21.09 16.73 6.81
C SER A 45 22.00 17.90 7.17
N GLU A 46 21.67 18.65 8.23
CA GLU A 46 22.63 19.62 8.79
C GLU A 46 23.87 18.89 9.34
N ALA A 47 25.07 19.47 9.22
CA ALA A 47 26.32 18.80 9.53
C ALA A 47 26.41 18.19 10.95
N ASN A 48 25.78 18.78 11.98
CA ASN A 48 25.81 18.19 13.33
C ASN A 48 24.92 16.97 13.46
N VAL A 49 23.93 16.78 12.60
CA VAL A 49 23.20 15.51 12.51
C VAL A 49 24.14 14.45 11.97
N THR A 50 24.79 14.71 10.83
CA THR A 50 25.73 13.77 10.20
C THR A 50 26.87 13.36 11.14
N ARG A 51 27.47 14.31 11.87
CA ARG A 51 28.52 14.01 12.86
C ARG A 51 28.04 13.11 13.99
N GLY A 52 26.75 13.11 14.28
CA GLY A 52 26.14 12.33 15.35
C GLY A 52 25.73 10.93 14.93
N VAL A 53 25.78 10.60 13.63
CA VAL A 53 25.45 9.27 13.12
C VAL A 53 26.50 8.26 13.60
N ASP A 54 26.05 7.25 14.36
CA ASP A 54 26.89 6.14 14.81
C ASP A 54 26.77 4.95 13.84
N ALA A 55 27.67 4.90 12.85
CA ALA A 55 27.65 3.90 11.81
C ALA A 55 29.06 3.39 11.50
N ARG A 56 29.13 2.19 10.88
CA ARG A 56 30.38 1.63 10.36
C ARG A 56 30.83 2.39 9.11
N GLU A 57 29.88 2.87 8.33
CA GLU A 57 30.08 3.63 7.11
C GLU A 57 28.98 4.69 6.98
N VAL A 58 29.35 5.93 6.66
CA VAL A 58 28.42 7.03 6.39
C VAL A 58 28.68 7.53 4.98
N VAL A 59 27.66 7.44 4.13
CA VAL A 59 27.65 8.07 2.81
C VAL A 59 26.70 9.24 2.86
N ARG A 60 27.13 10.40 2.37
CA ARG A 60 26.30 11.60 2.32
C ARG A 60 26.00 11.99 0.88
N VAL A 61 24.74 12.27 0.61
CA VAL A 61 24.29 12.88 -0.65
C VAL A 61 23.77 14.28 -0.39
N ASP A 62 24.22 15.24 -1.18
CA ASP A 62 23.68 16.60 -1.20
C ASP A 62 23.05 16.91 -2.57
N PHE A 63 22.25 17.97 -2.64
CA PHE A 63 21.48 18.30 -3.84
C PHE A 63 22.14 19.33 -4.76
N SER A 64 23.44 19.56 -4.59
CA SER A 64 24.28 20.30 -5.53
C SER A 64 25.75 19.98 -5.28
N PRO A 65 26.63 20.05 -6.30
CA PRO A 65 28.06 19.87 -6.10
C PRO A 65 28.65 20.85 -5.08
N ALA A 66 28.18 22.10 -5.05
CA ALA A 66 28.66 23.11 -4.10
C ALA A 66 28.32 22.77 -2.64
N ALA A 67 27.12 22.24 -2.38
CA ALA A 67 26.73 21.78 -1.06
C ALA A 67 27.54 20.55 -0.63
N ALA A 68 27.75 19.58 -1.53
CA ALA A 68 28.59 18.42 -1.27
C ALA A 68 30.05 18.82 -0.96
N ASP A 69 30.63 19.74 -1.74
CA ASP A 69 31.98 20.28 -1.51
C ASP A 69 32.09 20.97 -0.15
N ARG A 70 31.06 21.76 0.23
CA ARG A 70 31.00 22.40 1.54
C ARG A 70 30.86 21.39 2.66
N ALA A 71 30.02 20.37 2.49
CA ALA A 71 29.87 19.30 3.46
C ALA A 71 31.19 18.55 3.66
N ALA A 72 31.91 18.24 2.59
CA ALA A 72 33.25 17.65 2.66
C ALA A 72 34.25 18.53 3.43
N GLY A 73 34.23 19.84 3.21
CA GLY A 73 35.06 20.78 3.97
C GLY A 73 34.71 20.87 5.46
N THR A 74 33.43 20.71 5.80
CA THR A 74 32.89 20.89 7.17
C THR A 74 32.90 19.60 8.00
N LEU A 75 32.73 18.44 7.37
CA LEU A 75 32.59 17.13 8.00
C LEU A 75 33.87 16.30 7.91
N GLY A 76 34.65 16.42 6.83
CA GLY A 76 35.89 15.68 6.62
C GLY A 76 35.71 14.16 6.77
N ASP A 77 36.58 13.52 7.55
CA ASP A 77 36.59 12.06 7.72
C ASP A 77 35.41 11.51 8.55
N ALA A 78 34.42 12.35 8.93
CA ALA A 78 33.18 11.88 9.54
C ALA A 78 32.22 11.21 8.53
N VAL A 79 32.50 11.32 7.24
CA VAL A 79 31.75 10.71 6.14
C VAL A 79 32.74 10.04 5.20
N ASP A 80 32.46 8.80 4.81
CA ASP A 80 33.34 8.00 3.96
C ASP A 80 33.26 8.42 2.49
N ARG A 81 32.08 8.89 2.05
CA ARG A 81 31.82 9.28 0.66
C ARG A 81 30.79 10.40 0.56
N TYR A 82 31.07 11.37 -0.33
CA TYR A 82 30.16 12.47 -0.66
C TYR A 82 29.71 12.36 -2.10
N GLU A 83 28.42 12.55 -2.33
CA GLU A 83 27.80 12.53 -3.65
C GLU A 83 26.88 13.74 -3.84
N ALA A 84 26.58 14.07 -5.09
CA ALA A 84 25.61 15.10 -5.44
C ALA A 84 24.59 14.59 -6.45
N ILE A 85 23.31 14.89 -6.22
CA ILE A 85 22.19 14.53 -7.12
C ILE A 85 21.37 15.77 -7.50
N ASP A 86 20.48 15.65 -8.49
CA ASP A 86 19.58 16.73 -8.90
C ASP A 86 18.33 16.79 -8.03
N PRO A 87 17.99 17.99 -7.48
CA PRO A 87 16.69 18.46 -7.04
C PRO A 87 15.45 17.78 -7.57
N ASP A 88 15.39 17.90 -8.89
CA ASP A 88 14.17 17.85 -9.67
C ASP A 88 13.96 16.47 -10.30
N ASP A 89 15.01 15.65 -10.28
CA ASP A 89 15.08 14.28 -10.78
C ASP A 89 16.08 13.49 -9.90
N PRO A 90 15.73 13.25 -8.62
CA PRO A 90 16.64 12.62 -7.69
C PRO A 90 16.84 11.16 -8.10
N ALA A 91 18.06 10.84 -8.53
CA ALA A 91 18.50 9.47 -8.81
C ALA A 91 19.72 9.16 -7.93
N LEU A 92 19.56 8.23 -6.99
CA LEU A 92 20.61 7.84 -6.07
C LEU A 92 21.61 6.90 -6.77
N PRO A 93 22.92 7.22 -6.81
CA PRO A 93 23.92 6.47 -7.57
C PRO A 93 24.41 5.21 -6.83
N PHE A 94 23.48 4.47 -6.24
CA PHE A 94 23.74 3.27 -5.43
C PHE A 94 22.86 2.12 -5.90
N ASP A 95 23.37 0.90 -5.71
CA ASP A 95 22.63 -0.33 -5.99
C ASP A 95 21.47 -0.49 -4.98
N ASP A 96 20.51 -1.34 -5.33
CA ASP A 96 19.39 -1.69 -4.46
C ASP A 96 19.90 -2.37 -3.18
N GLY A 97 19.33 -2.03 -2.02
CA GLY A 97 19.77 -2.60 -0.72
C GLY A 97 21.20 -2.22 -0.29
N ALA A 98 21.75 -1.12 -0.82
CA ALA A 98 23.09 -0.64 -0.48
C ALA A 98 23.25 -0.15 0.97
N PHE A 99 22.16 0.23 1.65
CA PHE A 99 22.17 0.81 2.98
C PHE A 99 21.27 0.06 3.96
N ASP A 100 21.68 0.07 5.22
CA ASP A 100 20.90 -0.54 6.32
C ASP A 100 20.00 0.53 6.98
N ALA A 101 20.36 1.81 6.85
CA ALA A 101 19.51 2.93 7.27
C ALA A 101 19.78 4.21 6.47
N ALA A 102 18.82 5.13 6.48
CA ALA A 102 18.91 6.46 5.89
C ALA A 102 18.38 7.52 6.87
N VAL A 103 18.95 8.72 6.81
CA VAL A 103 18.52 9.86 7.62
C VAL A 103 18.40 11.13 6.78
N SER A 104 17.33 11.89 6.98
CA SER A 104 17.08 13.18 6.30
C SER A 104 16.46 14.19 7.26
N VAL A 105 17.29 15.06 7.86
CA VAL A 105 16.81 16.13 8.74
C VAL A 105 16.77 17.46 7.96
N GLY A 106 15.56 17.87 7.57
CA GLY A 106 15.26 19.19 6.95
C GLY A 106 14.86 19.20 5.47
N PRO A 107 15.62 18.62 4.52
CA PRO A 107 15.46 18.85 3.09
C PRO A 107 14.07 18.62 2.49
N TYR A 108 13.29 17.72 3.09
CA TYR A 108 11.95 17.35 2.63
C TYR A 108 10.95 18.51 2.62
N ASP A 109 11.29 19.60 3.31
CA ASP A 109 10.51 20.82 3.29
C ASP A 109 10.75 21.69 2.04
N TRP A 110 11.74 21.46 1.20
CA TRP A 110 12.01 22.37 0.07
C TRP A 110 11.07 22.17 -1.11
N ARG A 111 10.38 23.24 -1.53
CA ARG A 111 9.41 23.19 -2.64
C ARG A 111 9.99 22.77 -4.00
N PHE A 112 11.29 22.94 -4.21
CA PHE A 112 11.97 22.55 -5.45
C PHE A 112 12.45 21.09 -5.45
N LEU A 113 12.39 20.37 -4.33
CA LEU A 113 12.86 18.99 -4.25
C LEU A 113 11.75 18.02 -4.67
N ASP A 114 11.97 17.14 -5.63
CA ASP A 114 11.04 16.04 -5.87
C ASP A 114 11.09 15.04 -4.71
N VAL A 115 10.22 15.25 -3.74
CA VAL A 115 10.18 14.46 -2.50
C VAL A 115 9.59 13.07 -2.74
N ALA A 116 8.70 12.92 -3.72
CA ALA A 116 8.11 11.61 -4.03
C ALA A 116 9.17 10.72 -4.71
N GLY A 117 9.84 11.24 -5.74
CA GLY A 117 10.96 10.55 -6.39
C GLY A 117 12.11 10.22 -5.44
N LEU A 118 12.50 11.18 -4.58
CA LEU A 118 13.55 10.93 -3.58
C LEU A 118 13.15 9.85 -2.58
N THR A 119 11.90 9.83 -2.11
CA THR A 119 11.43 8.82 -1.16
C THR A 119 11.41 7.44 -1.79
N ALA A 120 11.01 7.32 -3.06
CA ALA A 120 11.09 6.07 -3.81
C ALA A 120 12.54 5.57 -3.94
N GLU A 121 13.47 6.46 -4.31
CA GLU A 121 14.89 6.11 -4.41
C GLU A 121 15.51 5.71 -3.06
N VAL A 122 15.16 6.39 -1.97
CA VAL A 122 15.60 6.00 -0.62
C VAL A 122 15.09 4.61 -0.28
N GLY A 123 13.84 4.29 -0.62
CA GLY A 123 13.27 2.95 -0.45
C GLY A 123 14.00 1.88 -1.25
N ARG A 124 14.39 2.19 -2.50
CA ARG A 124 15.14 1.29 -3.37
C ARG A 124 16.53 0.95 -2.80
N VAL A 125 17.26 1.95 -2.31
CA VAL A 125 18.65 1.75 -1.85
C VAL A 125 18.74 1.22 -0.42
N LEU A 126 17.63 1.21 0.34
CA LEU A 126 17.57 0.54 1.63
C LEU A 126 17.35 -0.95 1.44
N ASP A 127 17.91 -1.75 2.34
CA ASP A 127 17.57 -3.16 2.42
C ASP A 127 16.14 -3.35 2.96
N SER A 128 15.59 -4.57 2.85
CA SER A 128 14.20 -4.85 3.25
C SER A 128 13.96 -4.79 4.76
N GLY A 129 15.02 -4.78 5.58
CA GLY A 129 14.97 -4.49 7.01
C GLY A 129 15.31 -3.05 7.36
N GLY A 130 15.49 -2.21 6.34
CA GLY A 130 16.13 -0.91 6.46
C GLY A 130 15.24 0.10 7.16
N ARG A 131 15.87 1.16 7.65
CA ARG A 131 15.17 2.23 8.36
C ARG A 131 15.37 3.56 7.66
N PHE A 132 14.30 4.33 7.48
CA PHE A 132 14.38 5.71 7.02
C PHE A 132 13.87 6.67 8.11
N VAL A 133 14.76 7.50 8.62
CA VAL A 133 14.44 8.52 9.60
C VAL A 133 14.43 9.90 8.96
N LEU A 134 13.30 10.59 8.99
CA LEU A 134 13.17 11.92 8.37
C LEU A 134 12.43 12.93 9.25
N THR A 135 12.70 14.22 9.04
CA THR A 135 11.94 15.29 9.69
C THR A 135 11.03 16.03 8.73
N LEU A 136 9.80 16.26 9.16
CA LEU A 136 8.75 16.93 8.40
C LEU A 136 8.20 18.11 9.21
N PRO A 137 8.36 19.37 8.75
CA PRO A 137 7.73 20.50 9.42
C PRO A 137 6.22 20.49 9.17
N THR A 138 5.43 20.79 10.19
CA THR A 138 3.98 20.80 10.05
C THR A 138 3.42 22.20 9.78
N THR A 139 2.16 22.29 9.40
CA THR A 139 1.44 23.57 9.28
C THR A 139 1.33 24.36 10.59
N ARG A 140 1.60 23.73 11.74
CA ARG A 140 1.68 24.38 13.07
C ARG A 140 3.03 25.02 13.35
N SER A 141 4.07 24.69 12.57
CA SER A 141 5.40 25.29 12.71
C SER A 141 5.31 26.81 12.67
N PRO A 142 6.00 27.55 13.58
CA PRO A 142 6.02 29.01 13.51
C PRO A 142 6.62 29.52 12.19
N TYR A 143 7.46 28.73 11.54
CA TYR A 143 8.06 29.08 10.26
C TYR A 143 7.09 28.95 9.08
N ALA A 144 5.95 28.25 9.26
CA ALA A 144 4.91 28.18 8.24
C ALA A 144 4.35 29.57 7.90
N VAL A 145 4.41 30.55 8.79
CA VAL A 145 3.91 31.91 8.50
C VAL A 145 4.84 32.68 7.54
N THR A 146 6.15 32.48 7.65
CA THR A 146 7.17 33.28 6.94
C THR A 146 7.88 32.51 5.83
N GLY A 147 7.80 31.18 5.84
CA GLY A 147 8.51 30.27 4.92
C GLY A 147 7.64 29.66 3.82
N ARG A 148 6.31 29.89 3.82
CA ARG A 148 5.34 29.25 2.91
C ARG A 148 5.70 29.27 1.41
N ASP A 149 6.34 30.34 0.95
CA ASP A 149 6.71 30.51 -0.47
C ASP A 149 7.94 29.67 -0.87
N ARG A 150 8.70 29.15 0.11
CA ARG A 150 9.98 28.45 -0.09
C ARG A 150 9.93 27.00 0.39
N CYS A 151 9.26 26.78 1.52
CA CYS A 151 9.11 25.49 2.14
C CYS A 151 7.67 24.98 2.08
N ARG A 152 7.53 23.67 2.05
CA ARG A 152 6.32 22.88 2.27
C ARG A 152 6.17 22.67 3.77
N TYR A 153 4.92 22.61 4.20
CA TYR A 153 4.54 22.30 5.57
C TYR A 153 3.42 21.28 5.47
N PHE A 154 3.57 20.17 6.17
CA PHE A 154 2.67 19.04 6.07
C PHE A 154 1.57 19.17 7.14
N ASP A 155 0.32 18.88 6.79
CA ASP A 155 -0.59 18.43 7.84
C ASP A 155 -0.27 16.94 8.17
N PRO A 156 -0.74 16.43 9.32
CA PRO A 156 -0.49 15.04 9.70
C PRO A 156 -0.88 13.99 8.65
N ALA A 157 -1.96 14.22 7.90
CA ALA A 157 -2.40 13.27 6.88
C ALA A 157 -1.43 13.29 5.69
N ALA A 158 -1.04 14.47 5.21
CA ALA A 158 -0.06 14.63 4.15
C ALA A 158 1.32 14.05 4.51
N ALA A 159 1.70 14.04 5.79
CA ALA A 159 2.92 13.39 6.25
C ALA A 159 2.85 11.85 6.17
N ALA A 160 1.68 11.27 6.44
CA ALA A 160 1.46 9.83 6.29
C ALA A 160 1.32 9.43 4.81
N ASP A 161 0.67 10.27 4.00
CA ASP A 161 0.52 10.07 2.55
C ASP A 161 1.88 9.97 1.85
N LEU A 162 2.86 10.78 2.27
CA LEU A 162 4.21 10.78 1.71
C LEU A 162 4.88 9.40 1.74
N LEU A 163 4.60 8.61 2.79
CA LEU A 163 5.19 7.30 3.02
C LEU A 163 4.30 6.17 2.51
N SER A 164 3.06 6.46 2.11
CA SER A 164 2.12 5.45 1.66
C SER A 164 2.19 5.26 0.14
N PRO A 165 1.91 4.06 -0.39
CA PRO A 165 1.65 2.80 0.31
C PRO A 165 2.92 1.98 0.61
N GLY A 166 4.11 2.48 0.25
CA GLY A 166 5.35 1.69 0.23
C GLY A 166 6.06 1.50 1.58
N TRP A 167 5.63 2.21 2.62
CA TRP A 167 6.33 2.24 3.91
C TRP A 167 5.38 1.99 5.07
N GLU A 168 5.91 1.29 6.07
CA GLU A 168 5.34 1.16 7.40
C GLU A 168 5.85 2.31 8.30
N LEU A 169 4.93 2.91 9.05
CA LEU A 169 5.28 3.91 10.07
C LEU A 169 5.62 3.20 11.39
N ALA A 170 6.89 2.90 11.61
CA ALA A 170 7.36 2.22 12.82
C ALA A 170 7.30 3.12 14.08
N GLY A 171 7.34 4.45 13.90
CA GLY A 171 7.16 5.39 15.01
C GLY A 171 7.33 6.85 14.63
N ALA A 172 6.95 7.76 15.53
CA ALA A 172 7.14 9.19 15.33
C ALA A 172 7.27 9.95 16.66
N ASP A 173 8.13 10.99 16.70
CA ASP A 173 8.15 11.99 17.77
C ASP A 173 7.51 13.26 17.25
N GLN A 174 6.69 13.85 18.11
CA GLN A 174 6.01 15.10 17.84
C GLN A 174 6.67 16.23 18.62
N LEU A 175 7.38 17.09 17.91
CA LEU A 175 8.10 18.22 18.50
C LEU A 175 7.21 19.45 18.52
N PHE A 176 7.09 20.07 19.69
CA PHE A 176 6.30 21.27 19.90
C PHE A 176 7.17 22.54 19.76
N GLN A 177 6.61 23.54 19.08
CA GLN A 177 7.05 24.93 19.09
C GLN A 177 5.86 25.87 19.26
N TYR A 178 6.14 27.04 19.83
CA TYR A 178 5.10 28.05 20.05
C TYR A 178 4.52 28.56 18.73
N PRO A 179 3.22 28.94 18.69
CA PRO A 179 2.66 29.65 17.55
C PRO A 179 3.45 30.93 17.23
N TYR A 180 3.46 31.32 15.95
CA TYR A 180 4.32 32.39 15.43
C TYR A 180 4.38 33.68 16.27
N PRO A 181 3.26 34.28 16.76
CA PRO A 181 3.33 35.52 17.53
C PRO A 181 4.12 35.37 18.84
N LEU A 182 3.89 34.26 19.56
CA LEU A 182 4.57 33.98 20.82
C LEU A 182 6.01 33.55 20.57
N HIS A 183 6.26 32.71 19.56
CA HIS A 183 7.60 32.32 19.15
C HIS A 183 8.46 33.55 18.80
N HIS A 184 7.90 34.50 18.03
CA HIS A 184 8.57 35.75 17.70
C HIS A 184 8.87 36.58 18.95
N LEU A 185 7.90 36.75 19.86
CA LEU A 185 8.09 37.49 21.11
C LEU A 185 9.22 36.89 21.95
N ILE A 186 9.23 35.57 22.15
CA ILE A 186 10.27 34.86 22.92
C ILE A 186 11.65 35.12 22.30
N ASN A 187 11.76 35.08 20.97
CA ASN A 187 13.03 35.33 20.27
C ASN A 187 13.54 36.78 20.40
N THR A 188 12.74 37.73 20.88
CA THR A 188 13.21 39.10 21.21
C THR A 188 13.76 39.23 22.63
N LEU A 189 13.57 38.23 23.48
CA LEU A 189 14.06 38.23 24.85
C LEU A 189 15.56 37.91 24.91
N PRO A 190 16.30 38.44 25.90
CA PRO A 190 17.64 37.94 26.22
C PRO A 190 17.67 36.43 26.44
N ASP A 191 18.72 35.75 25.99
CA ASP A 191 18.85 34.27 26.02
C ASP A 191 18.46 33.64 27.37
N ARG A 192 18.93 34.21 28.49
CA ARG A 192 18.60 33.73 29.84
C ARG A 192 17.11 33.71 30.17
N LEU A 193 16.32 34.53 29.49
CA LEU A 193 14.87 34.60 29.66
C LEU A 193 14.12 33.68 28.68
N GLN A 194 14.81 33.11 27.69
CA GLN A 194 14.25 32.10 26.78
C GLN A 194 14.26 30.70 27.41
N GLU A 195 15.23 30.40 28.29
CA GLU A 195 15.39 29.07 28.93
C GLU A 195 14.11 28.47 29.56
N PRO A 196 13.26 29.25 30.29
CA PRO A 196 12.03 28.68 30.84
C PRO A 196 11.01 28.25 29.76
N PHE A 197 11.04 28.92 28.59
CA PHE A 197 10.19 28.57 27.45
C PHE A 197 10.71 27.32 26.74
N VAL A 198 12.03 27.19 26.59
CA VAL A 198 12.67 25.96 26.08
C VAL A 198 12.27 24.75 26.94
N ALA A 199 12.45 24.83 28.26
CA ALA A 199 12.08 23.75 29.18
C ALA A 199 10.57 23.44 29.21
N TRP A 200 9.72 24.36 28.75
CA TRP A 200 8.30 24.08 28.58
C TRP A 200 8.01 23.43 27.23
N ALA A 201 8.66 23.89 26.16
CA ALA A 201 8.55 23.30 24.83
C ALA A 201 9.02 21.84 24.82
N GLU A 202 10.13 21.52 25.49
CA GLU A 202 10.59 20.13 25.70
C GLU A 202 9.50 19.26 26.32
N ARG A 203 8.92 19.69 27.46
CA ARG A 203 7.84 18.96 28.12
C ARG A 203 6.57 18.86 27.28
N ALA A 204 6.31 19.85 26.43
CA ALA A 204 5.19 19.82 25.50
C ALA A 204 5.44 18.80 24.38
N SER A 205 6.67 18.68 23.86
CA SER A 205 7.06 17.62 22.91
C SER A 205 6.91 16.22 23.51
N ASP A 206 7.38 16.03 24.75
CA ASP A 206 7.20 14.75 25.49
C ASP A 206 5.72 14.41 25.69
N TYR A 207 4.89 15.43 25.90
CA TYR A 207 3.44 15.23 25.99
C TYR A 207 2.84 14.89 24.63
N CYS A 208 3.20 15.62 23.58
CA CYS A 208 2.67 15.38 22.24
C CYS A 208 2.99 13.95 21.79
N SER A 209 4.26 13.55 21.90
CA SER A 209 4.75 12.21 21.52
C SER A 209 4.05 11.08 22.28
N ARG A 210 3.89 11.21 23.60
CA ARG A 210 3.20 10.18 24.41
C ARG A 210 1.68 10.14 24.21
N ALA A 211 1.08 11.26 23.84
CA ALA A 211 -0.36 11.37 23.63
C ALA A 211 -0.75 11.15 22.16
N ASP A 212 0.22 10.87 21.29
CA ASP A 212 0.05 10.76 19.83
C ASP A 212 -0.67 12.00 19.26
N ALA A 213 -0.27 13.19 19.73
CA ALA A 213 -0.95 14.45 19.45
C ALA A 213 -0.40 15.14 18.20
N TRP A 214 -0.49 14.47 17.04
CA TRP A 214 0.02 14.96 15.75
C TRP A 214 -0.47 16.37 15.40
N SER A 215 -1.73 16.68 15.73
CA SER A 215 -2.35 17.99 15.43
C SER A 215 -1.74 19.17 16.19
N LEU A 216 -0.94 18.90 17.24
CA LEU A 216 -0.21 19.88 18.04
C LEU A 216 1.28 19.95 17.70
N ALA A 217 1.80 18.97 16.95
CA ALA A 217 3.19 18.89 16.55
C ALA A 217 3.53 20.05 15.61
N SER A 218 4.64 20.74 15.85
CA SER A 218 5.23 21.70 14.90
C SER A 218 6.18 21.03 13.91
N TYR A 219 6.81 19.93 14.34
CA TYR A 219 7.66 19.07 13.53
C TYR A 219 7.38 17.62 13.90
N LEU A 220 7.49 16.74 12.91
CA LEU A 220 7.44 15.30 13.07
C LEU A 220 8.83 14.76 12.78
N VAL A 221 9.32 13.86 13.64
CA VAL A 221 10.50 13.04 13.36
C VAL A 221 9.99 11.62 13.18
N VAL A 222 10.01 11.15 11.96
CA VAL A 222 9.35 9.91 11.55
C VAL A 222 10.38 8.80 11.37
N ASP A 223 10.05 7.61 11.86
CA ASP A 223 10.70 6.34 11.61
C ASP A 223 9.85 5.52 10.63
N ALA A 224 10.36 5.29 9.43
CA ALA A 224 9.69 4.52 8.40
C ALA A 224 10.51 3.29 8.01
N ARG A 225 9.83 2.18 7.70
CA ARG A 225 10.45 0.95 7.17
C ARG A 225 9.85 0.62 5.81
N PRO A 226 10.67 0.28 4.79
CA PRO A 226 10.12 -0.12 3.50
C PRO A 226 9.36 -1.44 3.68
N LEU A 227 8.17 -1.54 3.09
CA LEU A 227 7.42 -2.79 3.07
C LEU A 227 8.08 -3.75 2.05
N PRO A 228 8.22 -5.05 2.34
CA PRO A 228 9.02 -5.97 1.54
C PRO A 228 8.24 -6.49 0.32
N TYR A 229 7.67 -5.60 -0.48
CA TYR A 229 6.80 -5.94 -1.61
C TYR A 229 7.55 -6.74 -2.68
N ALA A 230 8.78 -6.34 -3.03
CA ALA A 230 9.57 -7.02 -4.06
C ALA A 230 9.92 -8.46 -3.65
N ASP A 231 10.47 -8.63 -2.45
CA ASP A 231 10.77 -9.96 -1.87
C ASP A 231 9.51 -10.84 -1.80
N SER A 232 8.37 -10.24 -1.44
CA SER A 232 7.10 -10.95 -1.36
C SER A 232 6.51 -11.34 -2.71
N LEU A 233 6.79 -10.57 -3.77
CA LEU A 233 6.35 -10.89 -5.13
C LEU A 233 7.12 -12.10 -5.66
N ASP A 234 8.44 -12.08 -5.48
CA ASP A 234 9.31 -13.19 -5.86
C ASP A 234 8.95 -14.47 -5.10
N ALA A 235 8.73 -14.37 -3.78
CA ALA A 235 8.31 -15.49 -2.95
C ALA A 235 6.93 -16.04 -3.35
N ALA A 236 5.99 -15.15 -3.72
CA ALA A 236 4.66 -15.56 -4.16
C ALA A 236 4.68 -16.28 -5.52
N LEU A 237 5.49 -15.79 -6.47
CA LEU A 237 5.67 -16.44 -7.77
C LEU A 237 6.36 -17.81 -7.61
N ASP A 238 7.40 -17.90 -6.78
CA ASP A 238 8.00 -19.19 -6.45
C ASP A 238 6.96 -20.13 -5.83
N ALA A 239 6.20 -19.69 -4.83
CA ALA A 239 5.15 -20.50 -4.21
C ALA A 239 4.11 -20.99 -5.24
N LEU A 240 3.67 -20.10 -6.13
CA LEU A 240 2.65 -20.41 -7.13
C LEU A 240 3.12 -21.47 -8.12
N PHE A 241 4.38 -21.41 -8.56
CA PHE A 241 4.95 -22.33 -9.55
C PHE A 241 5.74 -23.51 -8.94
N ARG A 242 5.95 -23.52 -7.64
CA ARG A 242 6.55 -24.64 -6.90
C ARG A 242 5.56 -25.83 -6.88
N PRO A 243 6.03 -27.08 -7.07
CA PRO A 243 5.15 -28.25 -7.06
C PRO A 243 4.33 -28.37 -5.77
N ALA A 244 3.08 -28.78 -5.88
CA ALA A 244 2.17 -28.93 -4.74
C ALA A 244 2.64 -29.96 -3.70
N GLU A 245 3.47 -30.92 -4.10
CA GLU A 245 4.12 -31.87 -3.19
C GLU A 245 5.29 -31.26 -2.38
N ARG A 246 5.64 -30.00 -2.66
CA ARG A 246 6.71 -29.23 -2.00
C ARG A 246 6.17 -27.89 -1.48
N ASP A 247 4.95 -27.90 -0.96
CA ASP A 247 4.30 -26.74 -0.36
C ASP A 247 4.16 -25.55 -1.33
N GLY A 248 3.91 -25.84 -2.62
CA GLY A 248 3.56 -24.86 -3.63
C GLY A 248 2.17 -25.11 -4.26
N PHE A 249 1.84 -24.42 -5.35
CA PHE A 249 0.52 -24.52 -5.97
C PHE A 249 0.53 -25.17 -7.36
N TRP A 250 1.68 -25.54 -7.90
CA TRP A 250 1.77 -26.11 -9.25
C TRP A 250 1.46 -27.62 -9.24
N ASP A 251 0.49 -28.04 -10.05
CA ASP A 251 0.22 -29.45 -10.32
C ASP A 251 0.99 -29.91 -11.56
N GLU A 252 2.15 -30.56 -11.33
CA GLU A 252 3.00 -31.08 -12.41
C GLU A 252 2.31 -32.14 -13.28
N ARG A 253 1.22 -32.76 -12.82
CA ARG A 253 0.55 -33.82 -13.58
C ARG A 253 -0.42 -33.26 -14.61
N GLU A 254 -1.20 -32.27 -14.19
CA GLU A 254 -2.22 -31.65 -15.01
C GLU A 254 -1.69 -30.43 -15.77
N GLY A 255 -0.53 -29.89 -15.37
CA GLY A 255 0.04 -28.70 -15.99
C GLY A 255 -0.74 -27.44 -15.65
N THR A 256 -1.29 -27.36 -14.44
CA THR A 256 -2.13 -26.25 -13.98
C THR A 256 -1.94 -26.00 -12.49
N PHE A 257 -2.65 -25.03 -11.92
CA PHE A 257 -2.60 -24.76 -10.48
C PHE A 257 -3.56 -25.67 -9.71
N ALA A 258 -3.08 -26.24 -8.61
CA ALA A 258 -3.91 -26.89 -7.61
C ALA A 258 -4.91 -25.89 -7.02
N ARG A 259 -6.02 -26.40 -6.48
CA ARG A 259 -7.00 -25.57 -5.77
C ARG A 259 -6.35 -24.80 -4.63
N GLY A 260 -5.59 -25.48 -3.78
CA GLY A 260 -4.99 -24.86 -2.62
C GLY A 260 -4.13 -25.83 -1.82
N LEU A 261 -3.62 -25.32 -0.72
CA LEU A 261 -2.90 -26.07 0.30
C LEU A 261 -3.66 -26.00 1.62
N GLU A 262 -3.95 -27.15 2.23
CA GLU A 262 -4.47 -27.25 3.58
C GLU A 262 -3.32 -27.15 4.59
N TYR A 263 -3.58 -26.61 5.78
CA TYR A 263 -2.59 -26.58 6.85
C TYR A 263 -3.16 -27.07 8.18
N ASP A 264 -2.35 -27.84 8.90
CA ASP A 264 -2.60 -28.19 10.30
C ASP A 264 -1.73 -27.33 11.21
N VAL A 265 -2.36 -26.69 12.20
CA VAL A 265 -1.64 -25.96 13.25
C VAL A 265 -1.18 -26.93 14.33
N ARG A 266 0.13 -27.13 14.47
CA ARG A 266 0.73 -27.99 15.50
C ARG A 266 0.96 -27.21 16.79
N GLY A 267 -0.08 -27.06 17.60
CA GLY A 267 -0.05 -26.31 18.85
C GLY A 267 -1.43 -25.87 19.28
N ASP A 268 -1.54 -24.88 20.17
CA ASP A 268 -2.83 -24.25 20.48
C ASP A 268 -3.21 -23.11 19.50
N GLY A 269 -2.32 -22.77 18.57
CA GLY A 269 -2.54 -21.73 17.54
C GLY A 269 -2.64 -20.31 18.09
N THR A 270 -2.19 -20.10 19.34
CA THR A 270 -2.22 -18.82 20.05
C THR A 270 -0.85 -18.19 20.27
N ASP A 271 0.24 -18.95 20.16
CA ASP A 271 1.60 -18.41 20.20
C ASP A 271 2.06 -18.02 18.78
N PRO A 272 2.05 -16.72 18.42
CA PRO A 272 2.44 -16.27 17.09
C PRO A 272 3.92 -16.54 16.78
N THR A 273 4.77 -16.65 17.80
CA THR A 273 6.21 -16.89 17.63
C THR A 273 6.58 -18.36 17.47
N ALA A 274 5.59 -19.26 17.61
CA ALA A 274 5.75 -20.71 17.56
C ALA A 274 4.72 -21.42 16.66
N LEU A 275 4.12 -20.70 15.71
CA LEU A 275 3.21 -21.27 14.71
C LEU A 275 3.95 -22.34 13.86
N ASP A 276 3.82 -23.61 14.23
CA ASP A 276 4.29 -24.77 13.45
C ASP A 276 3.15 -25.26 12.55
N LEU A 277 3.28 -25.00 11.25
CA LEU A 277 2.28 -25.34 10.24
C LEU A 277 2.75 -26.52 9.40
N ALA A 278 1.88 -27.52 9.27
CA ALA A 278 2.09 -28.63 8.35
C ALA A 278 1.19 -28.46 7.13
N TRP A 279 1.79 -28.17 5.98
CA TRP A 279 1.07 -28.00 4.73
C TRP A 279 0.83 -29.33 4.03
N SER A 280 -0.29 -29.43 3.34
CA SER A 280 -0.62 -30.56 2.48
C SER A 280 -1.47 -30.12 1.30
N ARG A 281 -1.36 -30.83 0.18
CA ARG A 281 -2.11 -30.52 -1.03
C ARG A 281 -3.61 -30.78 -0.84
N ASP A 282 -4.44 -29.79 -1.17
CA ASP A 282 -5.89 -30.01 -1.33
C ASP A 282 -6.13 -30.84 -2.60
N GLY A 283 -6.77 -32.00 -2.44
CA GLY A 283 -7.09 -32.92 -3.53
C GLY A 283 -8.34 -32.56 -4.32
N GLY A 284 -9.09 -31.54 -3.91
CA GLY A 284 -10.29 -31.06 -4.58
C GLY A 284 -10.00 -30.31 -5.88
N VAL A 285 -10.92 -30.42 -6.83
CA VAL A 285 -10.93 -29.59 -8.03
C VAL A 285 -12.04 -28.56 -7.87
N GLU A 286 -11.67 -27.30 -7.72
CA GLU A 286 -12.61 -26.17 -7.83
C GLU A 286 -12.17 -25.29 -8.99
N TRP A 287 -12.94 -25.35 -10.07
CA TRP A 287 -12.64 -24.72 -11.36
C TRP A 287 -12.41 -23.20 -11.31
N ARG A 288 -12.78 -22.52 -10.22
CA ARG A 288 -12.52 -21.09 -10.01
C ARG A 288 -11.11 -20.73 -9.55
N TYR A 289 -10.36 -21.64 -8.92
CA TYR A 289 -9.09 -21.28 -8.25
C TYR A 289 -7.93 -21.14 -9.23
N GLY A 290 -7.77 -22.12 -10.12
CA GLY A 290 -6.73 -22.13 -11.14
C GLY A 290 -6.81 -20.94 -12.10
N PRO A 291 -7.98 -20.59 -12.67
CA PRO A 291 -8.14 -19.41 -13.51
C PRO A 291 -7.70 -18.10 -12.86
N PHE A 292 -7.99 -17.91 -11.58
CA PHE A 292 -7.68 -16.68 -10.87
C PHE A 292 -6.17 -16.58 -10.57
N ALA A 293 -5.54 -17.69 -10.22
CA ALA A 293 -4.08 -17.80 -10.14
C ALA A 293 -3.41 -17.49 -11.49
N LEU A 294 -3.95 -18.04 -12.58
CA LEU A 294 -3.47 -17.80 -13.94
C LEU A 294 -3.62 -16.32 -14.34
N MET A 295 -4.76 -15.70 -14.03
CA MET A 295 -5.01 -14.27 -14.25
C MET A 295 -3.91 -13.43 -13.60
N GLY A 296 -3.62 -13.64 -12.31
CA GLY A 296 -2.57 -12.90 -11.61
C GLY A 296 -1.16 -13.16 -12.16
N ALA A 297 -0.83 -14.41 -12.46
CA ALA A 297 0.48 -14.76 -13.01
C ALA A 297 0.71 -14.21 -14.44
N VAL A 298 -0.32 -14.21 -15.28
CA VAL A 298 -0.24 -13.60 -16.62
C VAL A 298 -0.18 -12.08 -16.51
N GLN A 299 -0.94 -11.46 -15.61
CA GLN A 299 -0.86 -10.01 -15.38
C GLN A 299 0.56 -9.60 -14.99
N TRP A 300 1.18 -10.27 -14.00
CA TRP A 300 2.59 -10.08 -13.66
C TRP A 300 3.50 -10.24 -14.88
N ARG A 301 3.31 -11.32 -15.64
CA ARG A 301 4.17 -11.60 -16.79
C ARG A 301 4.07 -10.52 -17.88
N THR A 302 2.92 -9.88 -18.04
CA THR A 302 2.69 -8.81 -19.01
C THR A 302 3.01 -7.41 -18.50
N SER A 303 3.38 -7.26 -17.23
CA SER A 303 3.79 -5.97 -16.66
C SER A 303 5.26 -5.66 -16.95
N THR A 304 5.72 -4.48 -16.53
CA THR A 304 7.14 -4.11 -16.66
C THR A 304 8.07 -4.94 -15.77
N LEU A 305 7.53 -5.60 -14.74
CA LEU A 305 8.25 -6.47 -13.81
C LEU A 305 8.38 -7.91 -14.31
N GLY A 306 7.60 -8.28 -15.34
CA GLY A 306 7.51 -9.64 -15.83
C GLY A 306 8.83 -10.18 -16.40
N SER A 307 9.16 -11.43 -16.07
CA SER A 307 10.31 -12.14 -16.64
C SER A 307 9.90 -13.46 -17.29
N ASP A 308 10.76 -14.02 -18.14
CA ASP A 308 10.48 -15.27 -18.87
C ASP A 308 10.63 -16.55 -18.02
N ALA A 309 10.97 -16.41 -16.73
CA ALA A 309 11.28 -17.52 -15.82
C ALA A 309 10.19 -18.60 -15.76
N TYR A 310 8.91 -18.21 -15.92
CA TYR A 310 7.75 -19.10 -15.81
C TYR A 310 6.99 -19.31 -17.14
N ASP A 311 7.50 -18.82 -18.27
CA ASP A 311 6.78 -18.85 -19.55
C ASP A 311 6.38 -20.25 -20.00
N ALA A 312 7.21 -21.26 -19.74
CA ALA A 312 6.91 -22.65 -20.09
C ALA A 312 5.67 -23.19 -19.33
N ARG A 313 5.59 -22.93 -18.01
CA ARG A 313 4.46 -23.34 -17.16
C ARG A 313 3.20 -22.55 -17.47
N LEU A 314 3.34 -21.25 -17.75
CA LEU A 314 2.22 -20.42 -18.19
C LEU A 314 1.61 -20.93 -19.51
N ARG A 315 2.44 -21.30 -20.50
CA ARG A 315 1.96 -21.93 -21.74
C ARG A 315 1.22 -23.23 -21.48
N GLU A 316 1.78 -24.09 -20.64
CA GLU A 316 1.17 -25.37 -20.26
C GLU A 316 -0.21 -25.18 -19.61
N CYS A 317 -0.33 -24.21 -18.69
CA CYS A 317 -1.59 -23.89 -18.03
C CYS A 317 -2.63 -23.29 -18.99
N LEU A 318 -2.21 -22.39 -19.89
CA LEU A 318 -3.08 -21.87 -20.96
C LEU A 318 -3.53 -23.01 -21.90
N ASP A 319 -2.66 -23.93 -22.26
CA ASP A 319 -3.00 -25.09 -23.09
C ASP A 319 -3.99 -26.04 -22.40
N PHE A 320 -3.82 -26.25 -21.09
CA PHE A 320 -4.75 -27.02 -20.27
C PHE A 320 -6.17 -26.44 -20.35
N PHE A 321 -6.34 -25.14 -20.10
CA PHE A 321 -7.68 -24.52 -20.13
C PHE A 321 -8.25 -24.41 -21.56
N ALA A 322 -7.42 -24.20 -22.57
CA ALA A 322 -7.86 -24.23 -23.97
C ALA A 322 -8.39 -25.63 -24.36
N ALA A 323 -7.74 -26.70 -23.88
CA ALA A 323 -8.21 -28.06 -24.09
C ALA A 323 -9.55 -28.33 -23.38
N ARG A 324 -9.73 -27.82 -22.15
CA ARG A 324 -10.99 -27.92 -21.39
C ARG A 324 -12.13 -27.10 -21.98
N LEU A 325 -11.83 -26.04 -22.70
CA LEU A 325 -12.84 -25.32 -23.49
C LEU A 325 -13.26 -26.18 -24.69
N ALA A 326 -12.29 -26.71 -25.44
CA ALA A 326 -12.54 -27.48 -26.65
C ALA A 326 -13.29 -28.80 -26.40
N ASP A 327 -13.15 -29.42 -25.22
CA ASP A 327 -13.88 -30.63 -24.82
C ASP A 327 -15.22 -30.35 -24.13
N GLY A 328 -15.59 -29.08 -23.97
CA GLY A 328 -16.86 -28.64 -23.38
C GLY A 328 -16.90 -28.61 -21.85
N THR A 329 -15.81 -28.98 -21.16
CA THR A 329 -15.77 -28.98 -19.68
C THR A 329 -16.02 -27.58 -19.12
N VAL A 330 -15.46 -26.55 -19.75
CA VAL A 330 -15.67 -25.15 -19.32
C VAL A 330 -17.15 -24.76 -19.36
N ASP A 331 -17.86 -25.07 -20.45
CA ASP A 331 -19.30 -24.78 -20.59
C ASP A 331 -20.14 -25.49 -19.51
N SER A 332 -19.85 -26.76 -19.24
CA SER A 332 -20.65 -27.55 -18.29
C SER A 332 -20.32 -27.34 -16.81
N GLU A 333 -19.10 -26.94 -16.46
CA GLU A 333 -18.61 -26.97 -15.07
C GLU A 333 -18.05 -25.63 -14.54
N MET A 334 -17.71 -24.67 -15.41
CA MET A 334 -17.07 -23.43 -15.00
C MET A 334 -18.09 -22.35 -14.60
N PRO A 335 -18.06 -21.82 -13.35
CA PRO A 335 -18.89 -20.67 -13.00
C PRO A 335 -18.37 -19.40 -13.68
N SER A 336 -19.20 -18.34 -13.76
CA SER A 336 -18.79 -17.01 -14.26
C SER A 336 -17.53 -16.50 -13.57
N TYR A 337 -17.40 -16.79 -12.27
CA TYR A 337 -16.22 -16.54 -11.45
C TYR A 337 -14.91 -17.13 -12.02
N GLY A 338 -14.97 -18.28 -12.70
CA GLY A 338 -13.81 -18.87 -13.36
C GLY A 338 -13.66 -18.46 -14.83
N VAL A 339 -14.79 -18.23 -15.53
CA VAL A 339 -14.78 -17.80 -16.94
C VAL A 339 -14.18 -16.41 -17.10
N GLY A 340 -14.57 -15.43 -16.28
CA GLY A 340 -14.05 -14.06 -16.36
C GLY A 340 -12.53 -13.96 -16.27
N PRO A 341 -11.90 -14.55 -15.23
CA PRO A 341 -10.43 -14.62 -15.13
C PRO A 341 -9.75 -15.35 -16.29
N LEU A 342 -10.37 -16.38 -16.87
CA LEU A 342 -9.83 -17.01 -18.09
C LEU A 342 -9.88 -16.06 -19.29
N VAL A 343 -10.98 -15.33 -19.50
CA VAL A 343 -11.06 -14.33 -20.58
C VAL A 343 -9.93 -13.30 -20.43
N ASP A 344 -9.71 -12.77 -19.22
CA ASP A 344 -8.62 -11.83 -18.96
C ASP A 344 -7.24 -12.46 -19.26
N ALA A 345 -6.95 -13.63 -18.69
CA ALA A 345 -5.66 -14.29 -18.87
C ALA A 345 -5.35 -14.59 -20.35
N PHE A 346 -6.32 -15.13 -21.10
CA PHE A 346 -6.14 -15.39 -22.53
C PHE A 346 -6.05 -14.10 -23.36
N ALA A 347 -6.78 -13.04 -23.00
CA ALA A 347 -6.69 -11.75 -23.66
C ALA A 347 -5.28 -11.14 -23.51
N ARG A 348 -4.76 -11.07 -22.28
CA ARG A 348 -3.41 -10.57 -21.99
C ARG A 348 -2.33 -11.41 -22.65
N ALA A 349 -2.43 -12.73 -22.55
CA ALA A 349 -1.50 -13.63 -23.21
C ALA A 349 -1.53 -13.44 -24.73
N GLY A 350 -2.71 -13.26 -25.31
CA GLY A 350 -2.88 -13.03 -26.75
C GLY A 350 -2.32 -11.69 -27.24
N GLY A 351 -2.30 -10.66 -26.40
CA GLY A 351 -1.66 -9.38 -26.67
C GLY A 351 -0.14 -9.37 -26.46
N HIS A 352 0.45 -10.45 -25.94
CA HIS A 352 1.86 -10.51 -25.56
C HIS A 352 2.65 -11.52 -26.39
N ASP A 353 3.80 -11.09 -26.93
CA ASP A 353 4.61 -11.84 -27.91
C ASP A 353 5.04 -13.24 -27.43
N ALA A 354 5.20 -13.44 -26.11
CA ALA A 354 5.60 -14.73 -25.56
C ALA A 354 4.55 -15.85 -25.72
N PHE A 355 3.28 -15.51 -25.97
CA PHE A 355 2.17 -16.48 -25.96
C PHE A 355 1.22 -16.41 -27.17
N ALA A 356 1.39 -15.43 -28.07
CA ALA A 356 0.40 -14.92 -29.03
C ALA A 356 -0.36 -15.94 -29.91
N ASP A 357 0.10 -17.19 -30.04
CA ASP A 357 -0.54 -18.19 -30.90
C ASP A 357 -1.93 -18.62 -30.38
N GLY A 358 -2.99 -18.15 -31.06
CA GLY A 358 -4.38 -18.59 -30.89
C GLY A 358 -5.09 -18.11 -29.61
N ARG A 359 -4.40 -17.43 -28.68
CA ARG A 359 -4.96 -17.08 -27.36
C ARG A 359 -6.10 -16.07 -27.42
N LEU A 360 -6.03 -15.08 -28.30
CA LEU A 360 -7.13 -14.12 -28.51
C LEU A 360 -8.40 -14.80 -29.05
N ASP A 361 -8.26 -15.88 -29.83
CA ASP A 361 -9.41 -16.63 -30.32
C ASP A 361 -10.08 -17.41 -29.18
N THR A 362 -9.29 -18.03 -28.31
CA THR A 362 -9.79 -18.67 -27.07
C THR A 362 -10.49 -17.65 -26.17
N ALA A 363 -9.92 -16.46 -25.98
CA ALA A 363 -10.56 -15.39 -25.19
C ALA A 363 -11.91 -14.97 -25.76
N ARG A 364 -12.04 -14.85 -27.10
CA ARG A 364 -13.31 -14.55 -27.77
C ARG A 364 -14.34 -15.66 -27.61
N GLU A 365 -13.92 -16.92 -27.70
CA GLU A 365 -14.81 -18.06 -27.50
C GLU A 365 -15.37 -18.09 -26.08
N LEU A 366 -14.51 -17.90 -25.08
CA LEU A 366 -14.92 -17.75 -23.67
C LEU A 366 -15.85 -16.55 -23.45
N ALA A 367 -15.56 -15.40 -24.08
CA ALA A 367 -16.42 -14.22 -24.00
C ALA A 367 -17.79 -14.44 -24.67
N GLY A 368 -17.83 -15.25 -25.74
CA GLY A 368 -19.07 -15.72 -26.38
C GLY A 368 -19.90 -16.57 -25.42
N LEU A 369 -19.28 -17.58 -24.80
CA LEU A 369 -19.92 -18.45 -23.82
C LEU A 369 -20.51 -17.66 -22.64
N ALA A 370 -19.73 -16.73 -22.09
CA ALA A 370 -20.18 -15.91 -20.97
C ALA A 370 -21.37 -15.04 -21.35
N ALA A 371 -21.42 -14.51 -22.59
CA ALA A 371 -22.51 -13.64 -23.03
C ALA A 371 -23.85 -14.38 -23.19
N GLU A 372 -23.82 -15.72 -23.30
CA GLU A 372 -25.04 -16.54 -23.34
C GLU A 372 -25.56 -16.92 -21.95
N THR A 373 -24.73 -16.78 -20.91
CA THR A 373 -25.00 -17.35 -19.58
C THR A 373 -25.04 -16.34 -18.44
N VAL A 374 -24.45 -15.16 -18.62
CA VAL A 374 -24.25 -14.16 -17.56
C VAL A 374 -25.26 -13.01 -17.68
N GLU A 375 -25.99 -12.76 -16.60
CA GLU A 375 -27.01 -11.70 -16.51
C GLU A 375 -26.62 -10.55 -15.57
N PHE A 376 -25.46 -10.62 -14.90
CA PHE A 376 -25.01 -9.66 -13.88
C PHE A 376 -26.00 -9.50 -12.72
N ASP A 377 -26.65 -10.59 -12.34
CA ASP A 377 -27.47 -10.73 -11.13
C ASP A 377 -26.66 -11.28 -9.95
N HIS A 378 -25.45 -11.81 -10.19
CA HIS A 378 -24.50 -12.22 -9.17
C HIS A 378 -23.28 -11.29 -9.15
N ALA A 379 -22.81 -10.90 -7.97
CA ALA A 379 -21.64 -10.02 -7.85
C ALA A 379 -20.36 -10.58 -8.50
N GLU A 380 -20.26 -11.92 -8.55
CA GLU A 380 -19.15 -12.66 -9.15
C GLU A 380 -19.09 -12.50 -10.68
N ASP A 381 -20.22 -12.18 -11.31
CA ASP A 381 -20.30 -11.92 -12.75
C ASP A 381 -19.52 -10.68 -13.16
N ALA A 382 -19.21 -9.78 -12.23
CA ALA A 382 -18.38 -8.62 -12.55
C ALA A 382 -16.94 -8.99 -12.96
N LEU A 383 -16.48 -10.20 -12.64
CA LEU A 383 -15.21 -10.72 -13.17
C LEU A 383 -15.29 -11.00 -14.68
N VAL A 384 -16.49 -11.29 -15.21
CA VAL A 384 -16.72 -11.40 -16.66
C VAL A 384 -16.63 -10.03 -17.31
N LEU A 385 -17.18 -8.98 -16.69
CA LEU A 385 -16.97 -7.60 -17.14
C LEU A 385 -15.48 -7.25 -17.17
N TYR A 386 -14.73 -7.61 -16.13
CA TYR A 386 -13.27 -7.43 -16.09
C TYR A 386 -12.58 -8.09 -17.29
N GLY A 387 -12.87 -9.37 -17.53
CA GLY A 387 -12.32 -10.11 -18.67
C GLY A 387 -12.71 -9.54 -20.03
N TRP A 388 -13.99 -9.17 -20.22
CA TRP A 388 -14.46 -8.54 -21.47
C TRP A 388 -13.79 -7.20 -21.74
N ALA A 389 -13.63 -6.37 -20.72
CA ALA A 389 -12.95 -5.08 -20.83
C ALA A 389 -11.47 -5.27 -21.21
N THR A 390 -10.78 -6.23 -20.59
CA THR A 390 -9.40 -6.57 -21.00
C THR A 390 -9.34 -7.11 -22.42
N LEU A 391 -10.27 -7.98 -22.83
CA LEU A 391 -10.32 -8.47 -24.20
C LEU A 391 -10.58 -7.34 -25.21
N TYR A 392 -11.44 -6.38 -24.87
CA TYR A 392 -11.72 -5.22 -25.72
C TYR A 392 -10.46 -4.39 -25.97
N ASP A 393 -9.63 -4.22 -24.94
CA ASP A 393 -8.39 -3.45 -25.01
C ASP A 393 -7.26 -4.20 -25.75
N CYS A 394 -7.09 -5.50 -25.48
CA CYS A 394 -6.01 -6.29 -26.06
C CYS A 394 -6.27 -6.79 -27.50
N ASP A 395 -7.54 -6.92 -27.92
CA ASP A 395 -7.85 -7.51 -29.22
C ASP A 395 -7.88 -6.46 -30.34
N PRO A 396 -6.97 -6.52 -31.33
CA PRO A 396 -6.92 -5.54 -32.43
C PRO A 396 -8.14 -5.59 -33.36
N ARG A 397 -9.00 -6.59 -33.22
CA ARG A 397 -10.28 -6.72 -33.97
C ARG A 397 -11.45 -6.07 -33.24
N ALA A 398 -11.28 -5.66 -31.98
CA ALA A 398 -12.29 -4.90 -31.26
C ALA A 398 -12.44 -3.51 -31.88
N THR A 399 -13.67 -3.02 -31.99
CA THR A 399 -13.98 -1.69 -32.53
C THR A 399 -14.92 -0.95 -31.61
N PRO A 400 -14.88 0.40 -31.56
CA PRO A 400 -15.79 1.20 -30.73
C PRO A 400 -17.29 0.98 -31.04
N ASP A 401 -17.63 0.57 -32.26
CA ASP A 401 -19.02 0.25 -32.66
C ASP A 401 -19.27 -1.28 -32.74
N GLY A 402 -18.39 -2.09 -32.16
CA GLY A 402 -18.43 -3.55 -32.25
C GLY A 402 -19.27 -4.20 -31.14
N ASP A 403 -19.68 -5.44 -31.38
CA ASP A 403 -20.47 -6.25 -30.43
C ASP A 403 -19.80 -6.39 -29.05
N LEU A 404 -18.48 -6.61 -29.00
CA LEU A 404 -17.75 -6.69 -27.73
C LEU A 404 -17.83 -5.37 -26.93
N ARG A 405 -17.77 -4.21 -27.62
CA ARG A 405 -17.90 -2.91 -26.97
C ARG A 405 -19.30 -2.73 -26.37
N THR A 406 -20.34 -3.05 -27.14
CA THR A 406 -21.73 -3.01 -26.66
C THR A 406 -21.92 -3.87 -25.42
N ARG A 407 -21.35 -5.08 -25.39
CA ARG A 407 -21.41 -5.96 -24.21
C ARG A 407 -20.74 -5.35 -22.99
N VAL A 408 -19.56 -4.71 -23.15
CA VAL A 408 -18.88 -4.04 -22.05
C VAL A 408 -19.71 -2.86 -21.53
N ASP A 409 -20.27 -2.03 -22.41
CA ASP A 409 -21.11 -0.89 -22.02
C ASP A 409 -22.39 -1.34 -21.28
N ASP A 410 -23.08 -2.36 -21.80
CA ASP A 410 -24.30 -2.91 -21.20
C ASP A 410 -24.02 -3.51 -19.82
N ALA A 411 -22.92 -4.26 -19.69
CA ALA A 411 -22.47 -4.84 -18.42
C ALA A 411 -22.01 -3.78 -17.41
N LEU A 412 -21.27 -2.76 -17.85
CA LEU A 412 -20.86 -1.63 -17.03
C LEU A 412 -22.08 -0.91 -16.45
N PHE A 413 -23.08 -0.64 -17.29
CA PHE A 413 -24.36 -0.08 -16.84
C PHE A 413 -25.06 -1.00 -15.85
N ALA A 414 -25.16 -2.31 -16.15
CA ALA A 414 -25.84 -3.28 -15.29
C ALA A 414 -25.20 -3.41 -13.89
N VAL A 415 -23.87 -3.34 -13.80
CA VAL A 415 -23.14 -3.34 -12.53
C VAL A 415 -23.33 -2.01 -11.79
N ALA A 416 -23.19 -0.87 -12.49
CA ALA A 416 -23.33 0.45 -11.87
C ALA A 416 -24.74 0.71 -11.31
N ASP A 417 -25.79 0.21 -11.97
CA ASP A 417 -27.19 0.32 -11.52
C ASP A 417 -27.44 -0.46 -10.21
N ARG A 418 -26.51 -1.31 -9.77
CA ARG A 418 -26.60 -2.01 -8.47
C ARG A 418 -26.26 -1.14 -7.27
N LEU A 419 -25.78 0.10 -7.46
CA LEU A 419 -25.43 0.99 -6.35
C LEU A 419 -26.67 1.34 -5.50
N THR A 420 -26.62 0.99 -4.22
CA THR A 420 -27.68 1.33 -3.27
C THR A 420 -27.44 2.68 -2.61
N PRO A 421 -28.48 3.31 -2.03
CA PRO A 421 -28.34 4.54 -1.25
C PRO A 421 -27.41 4.42 -0.04
N GLU A 422 -27.12 3.20 0.42
CA GLU A 422 -26.21 2.93 1.53
C GLU A 422 -24.73 2.93 1.14
N GLY A 423 -24.43 3.03 -0.16
CA GLY A 423 -23.05 3.12 -0.69
C GLY A 423 -22.42 1.77 -1.04
N PHE A 424 -23.21 0.72 -1.25
CA PHE A 424 -22.71 -0.60 -1.68
C PHE A 424 -23.43 -1.08 -2.94
N LEU A 425 -22.84 -2.01 -3.66
CA LEU A 425 -23.45 -2.69 -4.81
C LEU A 425 -24.27 -3.89 -4.32
N ALA A 426 -25.56 -3.93 -4.67
CA ALA A 426 -26.47 -5.00 -4.29
C ALA A 426 -26.90 -5.86 -5.48
N PHE A 427 -26.40 -7.08 -5.49
CA PHE A 427 -26.76 -8.16 -6.40
C PHE A 427 -27.79 -9.10 -5.77
N ASP A 428 -28.38 -9.98 -6.56
CA ASP A 428 -29.51 -10.82 -6.15
C ASP A 428 -29.05 -11.99 -5.27
N ASN A 429 -27.75 -12.29 -5.27
CA ASN A 429 -27.16 -13.36 -4.47
C ASN A 429 -26.84 -12.93 -3.03
N HIS A 430 -27.03 -13.86 -2.09
CA HIS A 430 -26.81 -13.63 -0.66
C HIS A 430 -25.37 -13.24 -0.28
N THR A 431 -24.40 -13.53 -1.16
CA THR A 431 -22.98 -13.22 -0.95
C THR A 431 -22.63 -11.78 -1.32
N THR A 432 -23.53 -11.01 -1.95
CA THR A 432 -23.32 -9.62 -2.38
C THR A 432 -22.80 -8.69 -1.26
N ARG A 433 -23.15 -8.98 -0.01
CA ARG A 433 -22.76 -8.14 1.13
C ARG A 433 -21.30 -8.30 1.54
N ARG A 434 -20.63 -9.35 1.06
CA ARG A 434 -19.24 -9.66 1.40
C ARG A 434 -18.30 -8.63 0.79
N HIS A 435 -17.24 -8.28 1.52
CA HIS A 435 -16.16 -7.41 1.07
C HIS A 435 -15.60 -7.82 -0.30
N GLN A 436 -15.20 -9.08 -0.42
CA GLN A 436 -14.72 -9.69 -1.66
C GLN A 436 -15.59 -9.36 -2.89
N ASN A 437 -16.92 -9.44 -2.74
CA ASN A 437 -17.86 -9.24 -3.84
C ASN A 437 -18.01 -7.78 -4.24
N GLN A 438 -17.88 -6.85 -3.29
CA GLN A 438 -17.80 -5.42 -3.61
C GLN A 438 -16.54 -5.14 -4.42
N MET A 439 -15.40 -5.70 -4.00
CA MET A 439 -14.12 -5.48 -4.68
C MET A 439 -14.13 -6.03 -6.11
N TYR A 440 -14.64 -7.24 -6.36
CA TYR A 440 -14.74 -7.77 -7.72
C TYR A 440 -15.60 -6.92 -8.64
N ALA A 441 -16.69 -6.36 -8.12
CA ALA A 441 -17.52 -5.44 -8.87
C ALA A 441 -16.78 -4.15 -9.22
N LEU A 442 -15.96 -3.63 -8.31
CA LEU A 442 -15.09 -2.49 -8.59
C LEU A 442 -14.00 -2.80 -9.60
N TRP A 443 -13.40 -4.00 -9.57
CA TRP A 443 -12.39 -4.38 -10.57
C TRP A 443 -12.98 -4.33 -11.97
N GLY A 444 -14.13 -4.99 -12.18
CA GLY A 444 -14.83 -5.01 -13.47
C GLY A 444 -15.26 -3.62 -13.91
N LEU A 445 -15.91 -2.85 -13.03
CA LEU A 445 -16.38 -1.50 -13.32
C LEU A 445 -15.23 -0.58 -13.73
N CYS A 446 -14.17 -0.50 -12.92
CA CYS A 446 -13.05 0.40 -13.19
C CYS A 446 -12.26 -0.04 -14.44
N ARG A 447 -12.01 -1.34 -14.62
CA ARG A 447 -11.35 -1.85 -15.83
C ARG A 447 -12.14 -1.56 -17.10
N ALA A 448 -13.48 -1.66 -17.03
CA ALA A 448 -14.34 -1.28 -18.13
C ALA A 448 -14.22 0.21 -18.43
N VAL A 449 -14.27 1.09 -17.42
CA VAL A 449 -14.08 2.54 -17.60
C VAL A 449 -12.73 2.85 -18.25
N GLU A 450 -11.64 2.28 -17.74
CA GLU A 450 -10.29 2.43 -18.28
C GLU A 450 -10.23 2.04 -19.77
N ALA A 451 -10.69 0.84 -20.11
CA ALA A 451 -10.63 0.31 -21.48
C ALA A 451 -11.52 1.12 -22.44
N THR A 452 -12.61 1.69 -21.96
CA THR A 452 -13.65 2.29 -22.79
C THR A 452 -13.63 3.81 -22.86
N GLY A 453 -12.99 4.48 -21.89
CA GLY A 453 -13.11 5.92 -21.66
C GLY A 453 -14.53 6.35 -21.25
N ALA A 454 -15.31 5.48 -20.60
CA ALA A 454 -16.68 5.77 -20.21
C ALA A 454 -16.74 6.70 -18.99
N ASP A 455 -17.23 7.93 -19.18
CA ASP A 455 -17.35 8.91 -18.11
C ASP A 455 -18.56 8.66 -17.19
N GLY A 456 -18.48 9.16 -15.94
CA GLY A 456 -19.61 9.20 -15.01
C GLY A 456 -19.86 7.94 -14.18
N TYR A 457 -18.98 6.94 -14.30
CA TYR A 457 -19.08 5.69 -13.52
C TYR A 457 -18.13 5.66 -12.31
N LEU A 458 -17.05 6.45 -12.30
CA LEU A 458 -16.08 6.44 -11.19
C LEU A 458 -16.65 6.96 -9.87
N ASP A 459 -17.67 7.83 -9.90
CA ASP A 459 -18.41 8.24 -8.70
C ASP A 459 -19.01 7.03 -7.95
N VAL A 460 -19.39 5.97 -8.68
CA VAL A 460 -19.87 4.71 -8.08
C VAL A 460 -18.73 4.01 -7.35
N ALA A 461 -17.56 3.90 -7.99
CA ALA A 461 -16.39 3.27 -7.38
C ALA A 461 -15.93 4.01 -6.12
N GLU A 462 -15.80 5.33 -6.21
CA GLU A 462 -15.43 6.20 -5.09
C GLU A 462 -16.42 6.08 -3.92
N THR A 463 -17.73 6.13 -4.20
CA THR A 463 -18.76 5.92 -3.17
C THR A 463 -18.61 4.58 -2.43
N VAL A 464 -18.32 3.51 -3.17
CA VAL A 464 -18.15 2.16 -2.59
C VAL A 464 -16.84 2.04 -1.82
N LEU A 465 -15.74 2.59 -2.33
CA LEU A 465 -14.44 2.63 -1.66
C LEU A 465 -14.55 3.42 -0.35
N ASP A 466 -15.09 4.64 -0.38
CA ASP A 466 -15.30 5.47 0.79
C ASP A 466 -16.17 4.78 1.84
N THR A 467 -17.29 4.19 1.41
CA THR A 467 -18.19 3.46 2.32
C THR A 467 -17.50 2.23 2.90
N THR A 468 -16.65 1.55 2.12
CA THR A 468 -15.86 0.40 2.57
C THR A 468 -14.83 0.81 3.64
N LEU A 469 -14.14 1.93 3.44
CA LEU A 469 -13.21 2.49 4.42
C LEU A 469 -13.93 2.89 5.71
N ASP A 470 -15.04 3.62 5.59
CA ASP A 470 -15.80 4.12 6.74
C ASP A 470 -16.42 3.02 7.59
N ARG A 471 -16.86 1.91 6.96
CA ARG A 471 -17.66 0.89 7.63
C ARG A 471 -16.90 -0.41 7.93
N ARG A 472 -15.92 -0.76 7.10
CA ARG A 472 -15.27 -2.08 7.14
C ARG A 472 -13.79 -2.04 7.48
N MET A 473 -13.09 -0.96 7.17
CA MET A 473 -11.68 -0.85 7.54
C MET A 473 -11.56 -0.57 9.03
N ARG A 474 -10.78 -1.40 9.72
CA ARG A 474 -10.45 -1.20 11.13
C ARG A 474 -9.28 -0.22 11.29
N PRO A 475 -9.04 0.29 12.52
CA PRO A 475 -7.88 1.13 12.80
C PRO A 475 -6.53 0.47 12.48
N ASP A 476 -6.46 -0.86 12.62
CA ASP A 476 -5.30 -1.70 12.30
C ASP A 476 -5.18 -2.05 10.81
N GLY A 477 -6.03 -1.47 9.96
CA GLY A 477 -5.99 -1.68 8.51
C GLY A 477 -6.83 -2.85 7.99
N ALA A 478 -7.24 -3.79 8.84
CA ALA A 478 -7.93 -4.98 8.38
C ALA A 478 -9.38 -4.70 7.93
N PHE A 479 -9.77 -5.23 6.79
CA PHE A 479 -11.17 -5.23 6.35
C PHE A 479 -12.03 -6.33 6.99
N LEU A 480 -13.16 -5.92 7.59
CA LEU A 480 -14.23 -6.82 8.01
C LEU A 480 -14.90 -7.50 6.80
N TRP A 481 -15.25 -8.79 6.95
CA TRP A 481 -15.87 -9.54 5.86
C TRP A 481 -17.28 -9.03 5.49
N GLU A 482 -18.12 -8.77 6.49
CA GLU A 482 -19.49 -8.29 6.29
C GLU A 482 -19.90 -7.34 7.42
N ASP A 483 -20.68 -6.31 7.08
CA ASP A 483 -21.31 -5.41 8.04
C ASP A 483 -22.48 -6.08 8.76
N VAL A 484 -22.18 -6.79 9.85
CA VAL A 484 -23.24 -7.45 10.65
C VAL A 484 -23.95 -6.50 11.63
N PRO A 485 -25.29 -6.62 11.81
CA PRO A 485 -26.03 -5.81 12.78
C PRO A 485 -25.53 -5.98 14.22
N ARG A 486 -25.62 -4.93 15.05
CA ARG A 486 -25.17 -4.95 16.47
C ARG A 486 -25.66 -6.13 17.29
N ARG A 487 -26.90 -6.58 17.07
CA ARG A 487 -27.45 -7.75 17.78
C ARG A 487 -26.71 -9.05 17.44
N ALA A 488 -26.29 -9.21 16.19
CA ALA A 488 -25.49 -10.36 15.77
C ALA A 488 -24.09 -10.28 16.40
N ARG A 489 -23.47 -9.09 16.42
CA ARG A 489 -22.18 -8.85 17.09
C ARG A 489 -22.20 -9.25 18.57
N LEU A 490 -23.17 -8.74 19.33
CA LEU A 490 -23.33 -9.07 20.76
C LEU A 490 -23.56 -10.57 21.01
N LYS A 491 -24.21 -11.26 20.07
CA LYS A 491 -24.42 -12.71 20.15
C LYS A 491 -23.10 -13.46 19.87
N GLY A 492 -22.33 -13.04 18.88
CA GLY A 492 -21.00 -13.57 18.56
C GLY A 492 -20.04 -13.40 19.74
N GLU A 493 -19.91 -12.18 20.27
CA GLU A 493 -19.10 -11.87 21.45
C GLU A 493 -19.44 -12.77 22.65
N ALA A 494 -20.73 -12.98 22.92
CA ALA A 494 -21.18 -13.86 24.01
C ALA A 494 -20.84 -15.35 23.75
N ALA A 495 -20.90 -15.80 22.49
CA ALA A 495 -20.53 -17.17 22.13
C ALA A 495 -19.01 -17.38 22.24
N THR A 496 -18.21 -16.45 21.74
CA THR A 496 -16.74 -16.48 21.85
C THR A 496 -16.30 -16.45 23.32
N ALA A 497 -16.92 -15.63 24.16
CA ALA A 497 -16.67 -15.61 25.61
C ALA A 497 -17.01 -16.93 26.32
N LEU A 498 -17.86 -17.77 25.72
CA LEU A 498 -18.21 -19.11 26.21
C LEU A 498 -17.30 -20.22 25.63
N GLY A 499 -16.28 -19.86 24.86
CA GLY A 499 -15.31 -20.80 24.28
C GLY A 499 -15.74 -21.44 22.96
N TYR A 500 -16.78 -20.92 22.30
CA TYR A 500 -17.12 -21.32 20.93
C TYR A 500 -16.19 -20.64 19.93
N TRP A 501 -16.03 -21.25 18.74
CA TRP A 501 -15.35 -20.59 17.64
C TRP A 501 -16.10 -19.31 17.23
N PRO A 502 -15.38 -18.23 16.90
CA PRO A 502 -15.96 -17.02 16.36
C PRO A 502 -16.83 -17.34 15.14
N GLU A 503 -17.89 -16.58 14.96
CA GLU A 503 -18.70 -16.66 13.76
C GLU A 503 -17.86 -16.22 12.54
N TYR A 504 -18.20 -16.69 11.35
CA TYR A 504 -17.36 -16.48 10.15
C TYR A 504 -17.01 -15.01 9.86
N TRP A 505 -17.91 -14.07 10.20
CA TRP A 505 -17.71 -12.62 10.01
C TRP A 505 -16.72 -12.00 11.01
N GLU A 506 -16.28 -12.74 12.03
CA GLU A 506 -15.22 -12.35 12.97
C GLU A 506 -13.82 -12.77 12.47
N TYR A 507 -13.72 -13.44 11.31
CA TYR A 507 -12.44 -13.72 10.67
C TYR A 507 -11.98 -12.52 9.84
N LEU A 508 -10.70 -12.19 9.99
CA LEU A 508 -9.97 -11.22 9.17
C LEU A 508 -9.17 -12.00 8.15
N PHE A 509 -9.44 -11.75 6.87
CA PHE A 509 -8.79 -12.46 5.77
C PHE A 509 -7.72 -11.57 5.14
N GLU A 510 -6.58 -12.15 4.82
CA GLU A 510 -5.55 -11.46 4.05
C GLU A 510 -6.07 -11.11 2.65
N CYS A 511 -6.78 -12.04 1.99
CA CYS A 511 -7.24 -11.81 0.62
C CYS A 511 -8.16 -10.58 0.50
N HIS A 512 -8.83 -10.17 1.58
CA HIS A 512 -9.60 -8.93 1.59
C HIS A 512 -8.73 -7.67 1.46
N GLN A 513 -7.52 -7.70 1.99
CA GLN A 513 -6.57 -6.59 1.87
C GLN A 513 -6.15 -6.46 0.42
N THR A 514 -5.67 -7.54 -0.20
CA THR A 514 -5.29 -7.52 -1.63
C THR A 514 -6.45 -7.22 -2.55
N PHE A 515 -7.67 -7.67 -2.21
CA PHE A 515 -8.81 -7.32 -3.05
C PHE A 515 -9.11 -5.83 -3.06
N PHE A 516 -8.92 -5.17 -1.92
CA PHE A 516 -9.02 -3.73 -1.82
C PHE A 516 -7.90 -3.04 -2.60
N VAL A 517 -6.65 -3.48 -2.46
CA VAL A 517 -5.52 -2.93 -3.24
C VAL A 517 -5.77 -3.03 -4.74
N ASN A 518 -6.21 -4.18 -5.23
CA ASN A 518 -6.55 -4.39 -6.65
C ASN A 518 -7.71 -3.49 -7.12
N ALA A 519 -8.69 -3.20 -6.25
CA ALA A 519 -9.79 -2.30 -6.57
C ALA A 519 -9.33 -0.84 -6.68
N VAL A 520 -8.47 -0.40 -5.76
CA VAL A 520 -7.86 0.94 -5.82
C VAL A 520 -6.96 1.07 -7.05
N ALA A 521 -6.14 0.05 -7.34
CA ALA A 521 -5.30 0.00 -8.53
C ALA A 521 -6.12 0.18 -9.82
N ALA A 522 -7.24 -0.54 -9.95
CA ALA A 522 -8.14 -0.42 -11.08
C ALA A 522 -8.82 0.96 -11.13
N TYR A 523 -9.23 1.52 -9.99
CA TYR A 523 -9.80 2.86 -9.90
C TYR A 523 -8.84 3.96 -10.36
N TYR A 524 -7.58 3.91 -9.91
CA TYR A 524 -6.54 4.83 -10.36
C TYR A 524 -6.22 4.69 -11.84
N ALA A 525 -6.07 3.46 -12.34
CA ALA A 525 -5.84 3.21 -13.77
C ALA A 525 -6.97 3.75 -14.65
N ALA A 526 -8.21 3.73 -14.13
CA ALA A 526 -9.37 4.31 -14.80
C ALA A 526 -9.45 5.84 -14.74
N GLY A 527 -8.52 6.52 -14.05
CA GLY A 527 -8.49 7.97 -13.91
C GLY A 527 -9.19 8.51 -12.65
N GLY A 528 -9.34 7.68 -11.63
CA GLY A 528 -9.90 8.09 -10.33
C GLY A 528 -9.06 9.16 -9.63
N GLU A 529 -9.73 10.13 -9.00
CA GLU A 529 -9.08 11.28 -8.34
C GLU A 529 -9.04 11.18 -6.80
N GLY A 530 -9.86 10.31 -6.20
CA GLY A 530 -9.88 10.02 -4.76
C GLY A 530 -8.53 9.48 -4.29
N ARG A 531 -8.15 9.75 -3.04
CA ARG A 531 -6.82 9.37 -2.51
C ARG A 531 -6.95 8.24 -1.49
N TYR A 532 -6.40 7.08 -1.84
CA TYR A 532 -6.53 5.84 -1.09
C TYR A 532 -5.20 5.22 -0.67
N ASP A 533 -4.06 5.86 -0.97
CA ASP A 533 -2.72 5.32 -0.74
C ASP A 533 -2.48 4.98 0.74
N GLN A 534 -2.92 5.85 1.66
CA GLN A 534 -2.83 5.59 3.09
C GLN A 534 -3.65 4.36 3.50
N ALA A 535 -4.84 4.18 2.92
CA ALA A 535 -5.66 3.01 3.19
C ALA A 535 -5.02 1.73 2.64
N VAL A 536 -4.43 1.80 1.44
CA VAL A 536 -3.66 0.72 0.84
C VAL A 536 -2.46 0.36 1.71
N GLY A 537 -1.68 1.36 2.15
CA GLY A 537 -0.53 1.18 3.03
C GLY A 537 -0.90 0.48 4.35
N ARG A 538 -1.97 0.92 5.02
CA ARG A 538 -2.47 0.25 6.24
C ARG A 538 -2.96 -1.17 5.99
N ALA A 539 -3.67 -1.41 4.88
CA ALA A 539 -4.15 -2.75 4.54
C ALA A 539 -2.98 -3.72 4.28
N MET A 540 -1.90 -3.23 3.67
CA MET A 540 -0.69 -4.02 3.44
C MET A 540 0.14 -4.18 4.70
N ALA A 541 0.34 -3.14 5.51
CA ALA A 541 1.04 -3.19 6.79
C ALA A 541 0.40 -4.21 7.76
N TRP A 542 -0.94 -4.36 7.71
CA TRP A 542 -1.63 -5.43 8.42
C TRP A 542 -1.09 -6.82 8.08
N VAL A 543 -0.73 -7.09 6.82
CA VAL A 543 -0.14 -8.39 6.43
C VAL A 543 1.25 -8.59 7.05
N TYR A 544 2.02 -7.52 7.23
CA TYR A 544 3.43 -7.58 7.64
C TYR A 544 3.68 -7.36 9.14
N GLY A 545 2.67 -7.07 9.96
CA GLY A 545 2.87 -6.98 11.41
C GLY A 545 1.77 -6.26 12.17
N ASP A 546 1.05 -5.34 11.54
CA ASP A 546 -0.01 -4.54 12.18
C ASP A 546 -1.33 -5.33 12.37
N ASN A 547 -1.23 -6.65 12.58
CA ASN A 547 -2.36 -7.53 12.78
C ASN A 547 -2.43 -8.05 14.23
N PRO A 548 -3.56 -8.67 14.64
CA PRO A 548 -3.71 -9.18 16.00
C PRO A 548 -2.68 -10.22 16.46
N LEU A 549 -1.88 -10.81 15.57
CA LEU A 549 -0.77 -11.71 15.91
C LEU A 549 0.56 -10.97 16.12
N GLU A 550 0.65 -9.69 15.78
CA GLU A 550 1.88 -8.88 15.83
C GLU A 550 3.05 -9.55 15.07
N THR A 551 2.74 -10.19 13.94
CA THR A 551 3.73 -10.94 13.14
C THR A 551 3.48 -10.76 11.64
N ASP A 552 4.54 -10.84 10.85
CA ASP A 552 4.44 -10.99 9.40
C ASP A 552 3.75 -12.31 9.05
N LEU A 553 2.59 -12.22 8.39
CA LEU A 553 1.80 -13.37 7.96
C LEU A 553 2.46 -14.15 6.82
N VAL A 554 3.33 -13.53 6.02
CA VAL A 554 4.14 -14.19 4.99
C VAL A 554 5.18 -15.07 5.66
N ALA A 555 5.96 -14.52 6.59
CA ALA A 555 6.91 -15.29 7.39
C ALA A 555 6.22 -16.41 8.18
N ALA A 556 5.10 -16.13 8.84
CA ALA A 556 4.35 -17.10 9.64
C ALA A 556 3.81 -18.28 8.82
N SER A 557 3.52 -18.09 7.52
CA SER A 557 3.09 -19.17 6.64
C SER A 557 4.20 -20.22 6.36
N GLY A 558 5.47 -19.77 6.32
CA GLY A 558 6.61 -20.56 5.89
C GLY A 558 6.64 -20.94 4.40
N ILE A 559 5.67 -20.53 3.57
CA ILE A 559 5.56 -20.97 2.17
C ILE A 559 5.75 -19.84 1.14
N GLY A 560 6.00 -18.61 1.58
CA GLY A 560 6.26 -17.45 0.71
C GLY A 560 5.00 -16.67 0.30
N VAL A 561 3.85 -16.96 0.90
CA VAL A 561 2.58 -16.23 0.71
C VAL A 561 1.90 -16.07 2.06
N PRO A 562 1.14 -15.01 2.31
CA PRO A 562 0.61 -14.76 3.65
C PRO A 562 -0.40 -15.82 4.11
N LEU A 563 -0.43 -16.08 5.41
CA LEU A 563 -1.49 -16.85 6.06
C LEU A 563 -2.88 -16.32 5.69
N ARG A 564 -3.83 -17.24 5.46
CA ARG A 564 -5.17 -16.89 4.95
C ARG A 564 -5.94 -15.95 5.87
N GLN A 565 -5.95 -16.24 7.16
CA GLN A 565 -6.82 -15.54 8.10
C GLN A 565 -6.32 -15.56 9.53
N THR A 566 -6.79 -14.58 10.30
CA THR A 566 -6.70 -14.52 11.75
C THR A 566 -8.08 -14.20 12.33
N THR A 567 -8.33 -14.59 13.57
CA THR A 567 -9.51 -14.10 14.32
C THR A 567 -9.22 -12.74 14.94
N LEU A 568 -10.27 -12.01 15.34
CA LEU A 568 -10.12 -10.72 16.03
C LEU A 568 -9.25 -10.77 17.30
N ASP A 569 -9.15 -11.94 17.93
CA ASP A 569 -8.36 -12.19 19.14
C ASP A 569 -7.01 -12.89 18.87
N GLY A 570 -6.54 -12.90 17.61
CA GLY A 570 -5.21 -13.40 17.26
C GLY A 570 -5.08 -14.91 17.30
N ARG A 571 -6.07 -15.66 16.77
CA ARG A 571 -5.98 -17.11 16.58
C ARG A 571 -5.89 -17.47 15.10
N VAL A 572 -5.18 -18.56 14.82
CA VAL A 572 -5.08 -19.19 13.49
C VAL A 572 -5.73 -20.58 13.53
N GLY A 573 -6.22 -21.05 12.38
CA GLY A 573 -6.68 -22.43 12.21
C GLY A 573 -8.16 -22.64 12.56
N ALA A 574 -9.03 -21.76 12.07
CA ALA A 574 -10.47 -21.99 12.24
C ALA A 574 -10.93 -23.25 11.48
N PRO A 575 -11.89 -24.01 12.04
CA PRO A 575 -12.47 -25.16 11.37
C PRO A 575 -12.98 -24.78 9.97
N ASP A 576 -12.71 -25.63 8.98
CA ASP A 576 -13.10 -25.46 7.57
C ASP A 576 -12.54 -24.22 6.85
N GLN A 577 -11.57 -23.50 7.45
CA GLN A 577 -10.86 -22.37 6.83
C GLN A 577 -9.34 -22.51 6.88
N SER A 578 -8.83 -23.69 7.26
CA SER A 578 -7.39 -23.97 7.37
C SER A 578 -6.78 -24.40 6.04
N PHE A 579 -6.91 -23.53 5.04
CA PHE A 579 -6.27 -23.70 3.74
C PHE A 579 -5.79 -22.36 3.19
N LYS A 580 -4.97 -22.35 2.14
CA LYS A 580 -4.65 -21.19 1.32
C LYS A 580 -5.07 -21.52 -0.11
N GLY A 581 -5.91 -20.69 -0.71
CA GLY A 581 -6.40 -20.89 -2.06
C GLY A 581 -5.45 -20.30 -3.11
N ALA A 582 -5.27 -20.98 -4.25
CA ALA A 582 -4.49 -20.42 -5.36
C ALA A 582 -5.06 -19.07 -5.88
N TYR A 583 -6.37 -18.85 -5.77
CA TYR A 583 -6.97 -17.55 -6.12
C TYR A 583 -6.49 -16.39 -5.24
N GLU A 584 -6.22 -16.65 -3.96
CA GLU A 584 -5.70 -15.66 -3.02
C GLU A 584 -4.26 -15.30 -3.39
N VAL A 585 -3.47 -16.31 -3.80
CA VAL A 585 -2.12 -16.11 -4.31
C VAL A 585 -2.13 -15.31 -5.61
N GLY A 586 -3.06 -15.62 -6.53
CA GLY A 586 -3.25 -14.83 -7.76
C GLY A 586 -3.53 -13.35 -7.47
N SER A 587 -4.44 -13.07 -6.54
CA SER A 587 -4.74 -11.70 -6.10
C SER A 587 -3.57 -11.00 -5.42
N TRP A 588 -2.80 -11.73 -4.60
CA TRP A 588 -1.58 -11.25 -3.96
C TRP A 588 -0.52 -10.85 -5.00
N VAL A 589 -0.29 -11.69 -6.01
CA VAL A 589 0.61 -11.39 -7.14
C VAL A 589 0.14 -10.15 -7.90
N MET A 590 -1.17 -10.01 -8.17
CA MET A 590 -1.72 -8.81 -8.84
C MET A 590 -1.48 -7.55 -8.02
N ALA A 591 -1.76 -7.59 -6.71
CA ALA A 591 -1.65 -6.43 -5.83
C ALA A 591 -0.18 -5.97 -5.72
N LEU A 592 0.74 -6.90 -5.49
CA LEU A 592 2.17 -6.59 -5.45
C LEU A 592 2.71 -6.10 -6.80
N THR A 593 2.25 -6.68 -7.91
CA THR A 593 2.60 -6.19 -9.25
C THR A 593 2.16 -4.74 -9.42
N ALA A 594 0.92 -4.40 -9.05
CA ALA A 594 0.42 -3.04 -9.17
C ALA A 594 1.17 -2.04 -8.29
N LEU A 595 1.56 -2.44 -7.07
CA LEU A 595 2.31 -1.62 -6.13
C LEU A 595 3.76 -1.36 -6.55
N LEU A 596 4.35 -2.27 -7.33
CA LEU A 596 5.77 -2.22 -7.72
C LEU A 596 6.00 -1.74 -9.16
N ASP A 597 5.01 -1.86 -10.04
CA ASP A 597 5.17 -1.49 -11.45
C ASP A 597 5.38 0.03 -11.56
N PRO A 598 6.54 0.52 -12.05
CA PRO A 598 6.79 1.95 -12.21
C PRO A 598 5.88 2.62 -13.24
N ALA A 599 5.29 1.86 -14.16
CA ALA A 599 4.25 2.34 -15.07
C ALA A 599 2.83 2.08 -14.54
N GLY A 600 2.72 1.61 -13.29
CA GLY A 600 1.51 1.19 -12.64
C GLY A 600 0.70 2.32 -12.01
N PRO A 601 -0.47 1.99 -11.46
CA PRO A 601 -1.42 2.97 -10.94
C PRO A 601 -0.97 3.66 -9.64
N PHE A 602 0.03 3.13 -8.95
CA PHE A 602 0.58 3.70 -7.71
C PHE A 602 1.89 4.47 -7.94
N ASP A 603 2.25 4.79 -9.19
CA ASP A 603 3.46 5.54 -9.51
C ASP A 603 3.52 6.85 -8.69
N PRO A 604 4.57 7.05 -7.85
CA PRO A 604 4.73 8.25 -7.04
C PRO A 604 4.99 9.52 -7.88
N THR A 605 5.19 9.41 -9.19
CA THR A 605 5.42 10.56 -10.07
C THR A 605 4.21 11.52 -9.99
N PRO A 606 4.40 12.78 -9.59
CA PRO A 606 3.31 13.72 -9.36
C PRO A 606 2.78 14.29 -10.68
N ALA A 607 2.15 13.45 -11.50
CA ALA A 607 1.21 13.93 -12.47
C ALA A 607 -0.12 14.17 -11.73
N VAL A 608 -0.43 15.45 -11.44
CA VAL A 608 -1.77 15.99 -11.13
C VAL A 608 -2.18 16.23 -9.66
N HIS A 609 -1.34 16.02 -8.64
CA HIS A 609 -1.79 16.32 -7.24
C HIS A 609 -1.28 17.64 -6.63
N ALA A 610 -0.57 18.46 -7.40
CA ALA A 610 -0.30 19.84 -7.00
C ALA A 610 -1.55 20.73 -7.22
N SER A 611 -2.15 21.20 -6.12
CA SER A 611 -3.07 22.34 -6.03
C SER A 611 -4.55 22.12 -6.38
N ARG A 612 -5.28 21.38 -5.54
CA ARG A 612 -6.69 21.71 -5.21
C ARG A 612 -6.94 21.61 -3.71
N ASP A 613 -6.15 22.34 -2.93
CA ASP A 613 -6.45 22.54 -1.51
C ASP A 613 -6.41 24.02 -1.10
N GLU A 614 -6.95 24.87 -1.97
CA GLU A 614 -7.38 26.22 -1.60
C GLU A 614 -8.91 26.29 -1.62
N GLY A 615 -9.59 25.57 -0.72
CA GLY A 615 -11.04 25.79 -0.61
C GLY A 615 -11.92 24.83 0.18
N SER A 616 -11.41 23.94 1.04
CA SER A 616 -12.30 23.16 1.91
C SER A 616 -12.19 23.61 3.36
N ARG A 617 -13.28 24.18 3.89
CA ARG A 617 -13.42 24.52 5.31
C ARG A 617 -13.40 23.22 6.10
N ALA A 618 -12.33 22.99 6.86
CA ALA A 618 -12.28 21.99 7.92
C ALA A 618 -13.53 22.12 8.82
N ARG A 619 -14.40 21.11 8.78
CA ARG A 619 -15.39 20.88 9.82
C ARG A 619 -14.69 20.12 10.94
N ASP A 620 -14.12 20.87 11.87
CA ASP A 620 -13.73 20.36 13.18
C ASP A 620 -14.96 19.86 13.93
N ALA A 621 -15.15 18.55 13.95
CA ALA A 621 -15.94 17.89 14.97
C ALA A 621 -15.28 16.54 15.27
N TRP A 622 -15.14 16.25 16.57
CA TRP A 622 -14.71 14.97 17.17
C TRP A 622 -13.26 14.86 17.65
N LEU A 623 -12.92 15.58 18.71
CA LEU A 623 -12.13 15.05 19.85
C LEU A 623 -12.55 15.79 21.15
N PRO A 624 -12.57 15.13 22.32
CA PRO A 624 -12.88 15.79 23.59
C PRO A 624 -11.77 16.77 23.96
N ARG A 625 -12.14 18.06 24.04
CA ARG A 625 -11.20 19.18 24.22
C ARG A 625 -10.44 19.12 25.55
N GLY A 626 -9.11 19.12 25.44
CA GLY A 626 -8.20 19.07 26.58
C GLY A 626 -7.93 20.45 27.20
N PRO A 627 -7.22 20.50 28.35
CA PRO A 627 -6.79 21.75 28.98
C PRO A 627 -5.79 22.54 28.11
N VAL A 628 -5.11 21.90 27.16
CA VAL A 628 -4.18 22.55 26.22
C VAL A 628 -4.94 23.36 25.17
N ASP A 629 -6.04 22.86 24.61
CA ASP A 629 -6.89 23.60 23.68
C ASP A 629 -7.42 24.89 24.32
N ARG A 630 -7.77 24.84 25.61
CA ARG A 630 -8.20 26.03 26.37
C ARG A 630 -7.06 27.02 26.60
N LEU A 631 -5.81 26.56 26.68
CA LEU A 631 -4.64 27.42 26.85
C LEU A 631 -4.28 28.11 25.52
N VAL A 632 -4.45 27.41 24.40
CA VAL A 632 -4.29 27.96 23.04
C VAL A 632 -5.36 29.00 22.74
N ASP A 633 -6.63 28.75 23.12
CA ASP A 633 -7.72 29.74 23.00
C ASP A 633 -7.54 30.96 23.93
N LEU A 634 -6.85 30.80 25.07
CA LEU A 634 -6.54 31.89 26.01
C LEU A 634 -5.35 32.75 25.58
N LEU A 635 -4.50 32.23 24.70
CA LEU A 635 -3.31 32.90 24.17
C LEU A 635 -3.47 33.35 22.71
N GLY A 636 -4.64 33.10 22.11
CA GLY A 636 -5.06 33.56 20.78
C GLY A 636 -5.49 35.02 20.75
#